data_AF-B8G4J8-F1
#
_entry.id   AF-B8G4J8-F1
#
_cell.length_a   1.000
_cell.length_b   1.000
_cell.length_c   1.000
_cell.angle_alpha   90.00
_cell.angle_beta   90.00
_cell.angle_gamma   90.00
#
_symmetry.space_group_name_H-M   'P 1'
#
loop_
_entity.id
_entity.type
_entity.pdbx_description
1 polymer ?
#
loop_
_entity_poly.entity_id
_entity_poly.type
_entity_poly.pdbx_seq_one_letter_code
_entity_poly.pdbx_strand_id
1 'polypeptide(L)'
;MHYRLPTRSRIVFGIISLTLLIILTPLLAWTAPTQTQVVSLSTHRYDLQITAGSTLAWRNDSSDFHRLRAIDGSWETPLMRPGEVVTQTFTVSGQSAFLCDIDPTMRGTVSVQAAHTVFVPMVASQTFERWSQPQTWGGRLPQAGDAVQIPAGKVILLDVSPPPLQSLLIEGELIFDRRDLDLTVGWIMIHGQGRLRIGSPTAPFAQRATITLTATDPNENVMGMGTRGILLMGGSFEAYGVTPNHPWTVLNNHAAAGTRELILRDTVDWQIGDQVVIAPTDFFGVAQTERLTVEAVDGTRVQVSTPLQQARWGRLQYVNSSGMTLTPTNEVTPLVLDERAEVGNLSRRIVIQGADDDRWRNDRFGAQIMVMNNASLRLDGVELRRVGQGGRLGRYPIHFHLLSYDADGNWTGDATNNVITNSSIWNSVNRCIVIHGTNGTTIRNNICYDIAGHAIFLEDAVERRNVIEGNLVLRVRQPPQPLIASDRSSFRRGPSGFWLTNPDNTVRGNVAADTEGNGFWLAFPDQPLGANKRVPIRPVHLPLGIFSHNVAHSNSKPGINIDFAPFDDEGNTKEIKYIPTVNGEPFRYENRVRFTLSDITTYKNNDNGLWNRVSWPDYVRFVSADNVGMFFAGAGDSGKIVDSLIIGESLNNQSPRPTTDQPNTAVASYHSTFDIDNNVIVNFPLHNRLDRASGAFATNDYYTRAVDRGLIRNPHNRLINAHPGRRVISPNINTPAGNAALAGALWDPHGYWGPAGNYWVYDIPFLTVGQTCVAVAPVGQNGQSCRGPYYGVGGLRIDNGDPYKPRMPLTVTRLDATNQPIAQWIVTEGRGSGTNTFGIMPWMRHFTAVTGGRYRVEFRDGTTTTPLPLQELKITLSNMHTTDDRLILALPFGGSGTVEAYLTTRENYQDSAPGAAERRDLTPVTSFAALVATDNSFWHDTASQQVWVNVQGGVPSWNGAPLDPLSDTALYRETMLRIYRP
;
A
#
# COMPACT_ATOMS: atom_id res chain seq x y z
N MET A 1 -55.53 -5.75 -14.74
CA MET A 1 -57.00 -5.99 -14.77
C MET A 1 -57.59 -5.70 -13.40
N HIS A 2 -58.91 -5.47 -13.31
CA HIS A 2 -59.64 -5.17 -12.07
C HIS A 2 -60.13 -6.43 -11.32
N TYR A 3 -60.83 -6.20 -10.20
CA TYR A 3 -61.66 -7.12 -9.39
C TYR A 3 -60.91 -8.06 -8.41
N ARG A 4 -61.45 -8.37 -7.20
CA ARG A 4 -62.36 -7.67 -6.25
C ARG A 4 -62.34 -8.47 -4.91
N LEU A 5 -62.80 -7.86 -3.81
CA LEU A 5 -62.99 -8.52 -2.50
C LEU A 5 -64.18 -9.51 -2.46
N PRO A 6 -64.13 -10.50 -1.56
CA PRO A 6 -65.12 -10.65 -0.47
C PRO A 6 -64.42 -10.78 0.92
N THR A 7 -64.83 -10.16 2.04
CA THR A 7 -66.07 -10.29 2.87
C THR A 7 -66.30 -11.71 3.40
N ARG A 8 -66.63 -11.97 4.69
CA ARG A 8 -67.18 -11.11 5.77
C ARG A 8 -67.17 -11.80 7.16
N SER A 9 -67.10 -11.04 8.27
CA SER A 9 -67.61 -11.37 9.65
C SER A 9 -66.94 -12.56 10.41
N ARG A 10 -66.91 -12.71 11.75
CA ARG A 10 -67.46 -12.06 13.00
C ARG A 10 -66.65 -12.64 14.22
N ILE A 11 -66.67 -12.24 15.51
CA ILE A 11 -67.37 -11.21 16.34
C ILE A 11 -66.56 -10.85 17.64
N VAL A 12 -67.06 -9.88 18.41
CA VAL A 12 -66.87 -9.40 19.82
C VAL A 12 -66.40 -10.45 20.88
N PHE A 13 -65.67 -10.20 21.99
CA PHE A 13 -65.47 -9.07 22.96
C PHE A 13 -63.98 -8.61 23.06
N GLY A 14 -63.53 -7.48 23.66
CA GLY A 14 -64.03 -6.57 24.73
C GLY A 14 -63.13 -6.74 25.99
N ILE A 15 -62.41 -5.74 26.54
CA ILE A 15 -62.90 -4.55 27.26
C ILE A 15 -61.78 -3.46 27.42
N ILE A 16 -62.18 -2.18 27.26
CA ILE A 16 -61.71 -0.90 27.86
C ILE A 16 -60.32 -0.81 28.55
N SER A 17 -59.50 0.18 28.11
CA SER A 17 -58.81 1.14 29.01
C SER A 17 -58.36 2.43 28.33
N LEU A 18 -58.30 3.50 29.14
CA LEU A 18 -58.16 4.93 28.86
C LEU A 18 -57.05 5.34 27.86
N THR A 19 -57.36 6.21 26.89
CA THR A 19 -56.38 6.88 26.01
C THR A 19 -55.95 8.24 26.55
N LEU A 20 -54.63 8.48 26.66
CA LEU A 20 -54.06 9.81 26.89
C LEU A 20 -53.78 10.49 25.54
N LEU A 21 -54.25 11.73 25.36
CA LEU A 21 -54.16 12.44 24.08
C LEU A 21 -52.78 13.11 23.89
N ILE A 22 -51.83 12.38 23.30
CA ILE A 22 -50.56 12.96 22.84
C ILE A 22 -50.79 13.68 21.52
N ILE A 23 -50.72 15.02 21.54
CA ILE A 23 -50.69 15.84 20.32
C ILE A 23 -49.27 15.76 19.74
N LEU A 24 -49.08 14.90 18.72
CA LEU A 24 -47.89 15.00 17.88
C LEU A 24 -48.02 16.24 16.98
N THR A 25 -47.39 17.34 17.39
CA THR A 25 -46.91 18.32 16.42
C THR A 25 -45.72 17.70 15.66
N PRO A 26 -45.71 17.70 14.32
CA PRO A 26 -44.57 17.21 13.57
C PRO A 26 -43.38 18.14 13.79
N LEU A 27 -42.24 17.59 14.21
CA LEU A 27 -40.97 18.30 14.21
C LEU A 27 -40.60 18.62 12.75
N LEU A 28 -40.82 19.88 12.36
CA LEU A 28 -40.35 20.43 11.11
C LEU A 28 -38.82 20.50 11.14
N ALA A 29 -38.18 19.42 10.70
CA ALA A 29 -36.77 19.44 10.36
C ALA A 29 -36.55 20.47 9.25
N TRP A 30 -35.99 21.63 9.60
CA TRP A 30 -35.47 22.59 8.63
C TRP A 30 -34.21 21.98 8.00
N THR A 31 -34.39 21.20 6.94
CA THR A 31 -33.32 20.91 6.01
C THR A 31 -32.88 22.22 5.38
N ALA A 32 -31.63 22.61 5.62
CA ALA A 32 -30.99 23.61 4.76
C ALA A 32 -31.08 23.11 3.30
N PRO A 33 -31.44 23.95 2.33
CA PRO A 33 -31.62 23.50 0.95
C PRO A 33 -30.30 22.92 0.43
N THR A 34 -30.37 21.73 -0.17
CA THR A 34 -29.23 21.07 -0.82
C THR A 34 -28.81 21.86 -2.06
N GLN A 35 -27.93 22.83 -1.87
CA GLN A 35 -27.47 23.72 -2.91
C GLN A 35 -26.67 22.94 -3.95
N THR A 36 -27.23 22.82 -5.15
CA THR A 36 -26.56 22.18 -6.28
C THR A 36 -25.77 23.22 -7.05
N GLN A 37 -24.44 23.11 -7.07
CA GLN A 37 -23.55 24.01 -7.80
C GLN A 37 -23.19 23.41 -9.16
N VAL A 38 -23.50 24.10 -10.26
CA VAL A 38 -23.11 23.69 -11.61
C VAL A 38 -21.67 24.09 -11.89
N VAL A 39 -20.89 23.18 -12.46
CA VAL A 39 -19.47 23.40 -12.84
C VAL A 39 -19.28 23.03 -14.31
N SER A 40 -19.08 24.04 -15.16
CA SER A 40 -18.82 23.87 -16.60
C SER A 40 -17.37 23.47 -16.88
N LEU A 41 -17.19 22.32 -17.53
CA LEU A 41 -15.89 21.76 -17.91
C LEU A 41 -15.38 22.44 -19.19
N SER A 42 -14.86 23.65 -19.01
CA SER A 42 -14.37 24.54 -20.07
C SER A 42 -12.96 25.10 -19.79
N THR A 43 -12.35 24.72 -18.66
CA THR A 43 -10.99 25.11 -18.26
C THR A 43 -10.19 23.89 -17.76
N HIS A 44 -8.88 24.06 -17.62
CA HIS A 44 -7.98 23.00 -17.16
C HIS A 44 -7.75 22.99 -15.62
N ARG A 45 -8.31 23.96 -14.86
CA ARG A 45 -8.11 24.06 -13.40
C ARG A 45 -9.35 24.53 -12.64
N TYR A 46 -9.67 23.82 -11.55
CA TYR A 46 -10.78 24.11 -10.64
C TYR A 46 -10.32 24.11 -9.18
N ASP A 47 -10.84 25.04 -8.36
CA ASP A 47 -10.83 24.96 -6.90
C ASP A 47 -12.27 25.25 -6.44
N LEU A 48 -12.85 24.30 -5.72
CA LEU A 48 -14.28 24.26 -5.40
C LEU A 48 -14.43 24.07 -3.89
N GLN A 49 -15.09 25.03 -3.24
CA GLN A 49 -15.33 25.04 -1.80
C GLN A 49 -16.81 24.78 -1.55
N ILE A 50 -17.14 23.67 -0.89
CA ILE A 50 -18.52 23.24 -0.59
C ILE A 50 -18.65 22.72 0.84
N THR A 51 -19.87 22.61 1.36
CA THR A 51 -20.13 21.98 2.66
C THR A 51 -20.61 20.53 2.50
N ALA A 52 -20.33 19.68 3.47
CA ALA A 52 -20.76 18.28 3.46
C ALA A 52 -22.29 18.15 3.32
N GLY A 53 -22.74 17.32 2.38
CA GLY A 53 -24.13 17.20 1.93
C GLY A 53 -24.47 17.98 0.66
N SER A 54 -23.55 18.82 0.15
CA SER A 54 -23.72 19.55 -1.12
C SER A 54 -23.57 18.64 -2.35
N THR A 55 -24.15 19.06 -3.48
CA THR A 55 -24.07 18.37 -4.77
C THR A 55 -23.39 19.26 -5.81
N LEU A 56 -22.37 18.75 -6.49
CA LEU A 56 -21.83 19.36 -7.71
C LEU A 56 -22.53 18.76 -8.93
N ALA A 57 -22.87 19.60 -9.91
CA ALA A 57 -23.37 19.20 -11.22
C ALA A 57 -22.32 19.53 -12.28
N TRP A 58 -21.50 18.55 -12.62
CA TRP A 58 -20.46 18.66 -13.62
C TRP A 58 -21.10 18.67 -15.01
N ARG A 59 -20.81 19.69 -15.81
CA ARG A 59 -21.35 19.85 -17.16
C ARG A 59 -20.20 19.78 -18.16
N ASN A 60 -20.25 18.83 -19.09
CA ASN A 60 -19.28 18.76 -20.18
C ASN A 60 -19.64 19.78 -21.28
N ASP A 61 -18.83 20.84 -21.40
CA ASP A 61 -18.97 21.88 -22.44
C ASP A 61 -17.90 21.75 -23.56
N SER A 62 -17.18 20.62 -23.60
CA SER A 62 -16.13 20.28 -24.57
C SER A 62 -16.67 19.37 -25.69
N SER A 63 -15.93 19.29 -26.80
CA SER A 63 -16.14 18.34 -27.92
C SER A 63 -15.85 16.88 -27.56
N ASP A 64 -15.17 16.65 -26.45
CA ASP A 64 -14.57 15.37 -26.09
C ASP A 64 -15.30 14.73 -24.91
N PHE A 65 -15.05 13.45 -24.65
CA PHE A 65 -15.60 12.76 -23.48
C PHE A 65 -14.77 13.09 -22.24
N HIS A 66 -15.42 13.30 -21.10
CA HIS A 66 -14.73 13.56 -19.82
C HIS A 66 -15.19 12.61 -18.72
N ARG A 67 -14.25 12.20 -17.86
CA ARG A 67 -14.49 11.40 -16.65
C ARG A 67 -13.62 11.99 -15.55
N LEU A 68 -14.23 12.69 -14.60
CA LEU A 68 -13.52 13.25 -13.46
C LEU A 68 -13.39 12.21 -12.36
N ARG A 69 -12.20 12.08 -11.80
CA ARG A 69 -11.89 11.13 -10.73
C ARG A 69 -10.96 11.77 -9.71
N ALA A 70 -11.25 11.54 -8.44
CA ALA A 70 -10.40 11.97 -7.35
C ALA A 70 -9.06 11.22 -7.37
N ILE A 71 -7.96 11.95 -7.19
CA ILE A 71 -6.59 11.42 -7.13
C ILE A 71 -6.41 10.51 -5.89
N ASP A 72 -7.19 10.75 -4.83
CA ASP A 72 -7.27 9.87 -3.65
C ASP A 72 -8.29 8.72 -3.79
N GLY A 73 -8.93 8.58 -4.96
CA GLY A 73 -9.95 7.56 -5.23
C GLY A 73 -11.31 7.80 -4.56
N SER A 74 -11.51 8.93 -3.85
CA SER A 74 -12.72 9.17 -3.05
C SER A 74 -14.03 9.33 -3.84
N TRP A 75 -13.96 9.65 -5.15
CA TRP A 75 -15.12 9.73 -6.04
C TRP A 75 -14.72 9.64 -7.52
N GLU A 76 -15.66 9.23 -8.37
CA GLU A 76 -15.57 9.22 -9.84
C GLU A 76 -16.93 9.61 -10.45
N THR A 77 -16.94 10.46 -11.48
CA THR A 77 -18.14 10.71 -12.29
C THR A 77 -18.30 9.66 -13.38
N PRO A 78 -19.52 9.18 -13.69
CA PRO A 78 -19.82 8.56 -14.98
C PRO A 78 -19.23 9.31 -16.18
N LEU A 79 -18.92 8.57 -17.25
CA LEU A 79 -18.34 9.12 -18.49
C LEU A 79 -19.30 10.10 -19.18
N MET A 80 -18.99 11.39 -19.13
CA MET A 80 -19.79 12.49 -19.68
C MET A 80 -19.53 12.69 -21.17
N ARG A 81 -20.58 12.62 -21.98
CA ARG A 81 -20.59 13.03 -23.39
C ARG A 81 -20.56 14.55 -23.54
N PRO A 82 -20.17 15.09 -24.70
CA PRO A 82 -20.38 16.51 -25.04
C PRO A 82 -21.80 16.97 -24.76
N GLY A 83 -21.96 18.03 -23.95
CA GLY A 83 -23.25 18.58 -23.52
C GLY A 83 -23.94 17.86 -22.35
N GLU A 84 -23.37 16.77 -21.82
CA GLU A 84 -23.97 16.00 -20.71
C GLU A 84 -23.73 16.66 -19.34
N VAL A 85 -24.65 16.44 -18.40
CA VAL A 85 -24.55 16.92 -17.01
C VAL A 85 -24.66 15.74 -16.05
N VAL A 86 -23.67 15.57 -15.18
CA VAL A 86 -23.55 14.48 -14.21
C VAL A 86 -23.40 15.05 -12.80
N THR A 87 -24.21 14.56 -11.86
CA THR A 87 -24.24 15.06 -10.47
C THR A 87 -23.46 14.14 -9.52
N GLN A 88 -22.61 14.73 -8.67
CA GLN A 88 -21.90 14.05 -7.59
C GLN A 88 -22.21 14.74 -6.25
N THR A 89 -22.64 13.97 -5.25
CA THR A 89 -22.87 14.47 -3.87
C THR A 89 -21.64 14.21 -3.00
N PHE A 90 -21.31 15.17 -2.13
CA PHE A 90 -20.10 15.14 -1.30
C PHE A 90 -20.46 15.14 0.19
N THR A 91 -20.44 13.97 0.82
CA THR A 91 -20.88 13.79 2.23
C THR A 91 -19.73 13.76 3.25
N VAL A 92 -18.49 13.52 2.81
CA VAL A 92 -17.31 13.41 3.68
C VAL A 92 -16.51 14.71 3.65
N SER A 93 -16.18 15.25 4.83
CA SER A 93 -15.35 16.45 4.95
C SER A 93 -13.86 16.18 4.67
N GLY A 94 -13.18 17.15 4.08
CA GLY A 94 -11.76 17.10 3.73
C GLY A 94 -11.51 17.64 2.32
N GLN A 95 -10.26 17.61 1.88
CA GLN A 95 -9.86 18.08 0.57
C GLN A 95 -9.57 16.87 -0.34
N SER A 96 -10.13 16.87 -1.55
CA SER A 96 -9.89 15.85 -2.58
C SER A 96 -9.41 16.54 -3.87
N ALA A 97 -8.18 16.27 -4.28
CA ALA A 97 -7.69 16.65 -5.59
C ALA A 97 -8.28 15.70 -6.64
N PHE A 98 -8.52 16.15 -7.87
CA PHE A 98 -9.09 15.35 -8.95
C PHE A 98 -8.43 15.63 -10.31
N LEU A 99 -8.55 14.69 -11.23
CA LEU A 99 -8.12 14.78 -12.63
C LEU A 99 -9.22 14.27 -13.57
N CYS A 100 -9.10 14.52 -14.87
CA CYS A 100 -9.86 13.80 -15.88
C CYS A 100 -9.05 12.60 -16.40
N ASP A 101 -9.65 11.41 -16.46
CA ASP A 101 -8.99 10.19 -16.97
C ASP A 101 -8.76 10.23 -18.50
N ILE A 102 -9.29 11.23 -19.21
CA ILE A 102 -9.20 11.40 -20.67
C ILE A 102 -8.38 12.64 -21.06
N ASP A 103 -8.50 13.73 -20.30
CA ASP A 103 -7.63 14.92 -20.41
C ASP A 103 -6.83 15.10 -19.10
N PRO A 104 -5.60 14.56 -19.00
CA PRO A 104 -4.76 14.71 -17.82
C PRO A 104 -4.38 16.17 -17.50
N THR A 105 -4.62 17.13 -18.39
CA THR A 105 -4.39 18.54 -18.11
C THR A 105 -5.54 19.15 -17.30
N MET A 106 -6.77 18.64 -17.46
CA MET A 106 -7.95 19.00 -16.69
C MET A 106 -7.90 18.38 -15.29
N ARG A 107 -7.74 19.24 -14.28
CA ARG A 107 -7.61 18.82 -12.87
C ARG A 107 -8.12 19.88 -11.91
N GLY A 108 -8.29 19.54 -10.65
CA GLY A 108 -8.72 20.51 -9.66
C GLY A 108 -8.76 19.97 -8.26
N THR A 109 -9.46 20.70 -7.39
CA THR A 109 -9.65 20.35 -5.98
C THR A 109 -11.09 20.61 -5.56
N VAL A 110 -11.71 19.64 -4.90
CA VAL A 110 -12.96 19.81 -4.15
C VAL A 110 -12.65 19.77 -2.66
N SER A 111 -12.86 20.89 -1.99
CA SER A 111 -12.66 21.08 -0.56
C SER A 111 -14.03 21.07 0.13
N VAL A 112 -14.31 20.00 0.88
CA VAL A 112 -15.57 19.77 1.57
C VAL A 112 -15.43 20.16 3.04
N GLN A 113 -16.01 21.29 3.43
CA GLN A 113 -16.06 21.73 4.81
C GLN A 113 -17.07 20.92 5.61
N ALA A 114 -16.79 20.65 6.89
CA ALA A 114 -17.67 19.86 7.74
C ALA A 114 -19.02 20.57 7.96
N ALA A 115 -20.12 19.85 7.75
CA ALA A 115 -21.44 20.35 8.10
C ALA A 115 -21.63 20.29 9.63
N HIS A 116 -21.67 21.45 10.28
CA HIS A 116 -21.90 21.55 11.72
C HIS A 116 -23.35 21.16 12.07
N THR A 117 -23.58 19.88 12.37
CA THR A 117 -24.83 19.39 12.94
C THR A 117 -24.95 19.83 14.41
N VAL A 118 -25.47 21.05 14.62
CA VAL A 118 -25.77 21.58 15.95
C VAL A 118 -26.89 20.77 16.59
N PHE A 119 -26.51 19.78 17.41
CA PHE A 119 -27.45 19.06 18.28
C PHE A 119 -27.91 20.01 19.39
N VAL A 120 -29.06 20.65 19.20
CA VAL A 120 -29.72 21.42 20.27
C VAL A 120 -30.24 20.43 21.32
N PRO A 121 -29.70 20.42 22.56
CA PRO A 121 -30.24 19.56 23.59
C PRO A 121 -31.60 20.12 24.02
N MET A 122 -32.67 19.36 23.78
CA MET A 122 -33.93 19.63 24.50
C MET A 122 -33.71 19.26 25.96
N VAL A 123 -33.38 20.27 26.79
CA VAL A 123 -33.10 20.09 28.22
C VAL A 123 -34.40 19.76 28.96
N ALA A 124 -34.83 18.51 28.86
CA ALA A 124 -35.75 17.93 29.83
C ALA A 124 -35.06 17.93 31.20
N SER A 125 -35.78 18.37 32.23
CA SER A 125 -35.30 18.36 33.61
C SER A 125 -35.22 16.92 34.15
N GLN A 126 -34.16 16.19 33.79
CA GLN A 126 -33.84 14.93 34.45
C GLN A 126 -33.51 15.19 35.92
N THR A 127 -34.36 14.69 36.82
CA THR A 127 -34.07 14.60 38.25
C THR A 127 -33.01 13.52 38.47
N PHE A 128 -31.74 13.91 38.40
CA PHE A 128 -30.63 13.06 38.81
C PHE A 128 -30.51 13.02 40.33
N GLU A 129 -30.10 11.87 40.84
CA GLU A 129 -29.66 11.69 42.22
C GLU A 129 -28.19 12.08 42.36
N ARG A 130 -27.73 12.41 43.58
CA ARG A 130 -26.34 12.81 43.84
C ARG A 130 -25.59 11.68 44.53
N TRP A 131 -24.39 11.35 44.05
CA TRP A 131 -23.55 10.34 44.68
C TRP A 131 -23.29 10.65 46.15
N SER A 132 -23.13 11.93 46.50
CA SER A 132 -22.92 12.45 47.85
C SER A 132 -24.08 12.22 48.85
N GLN A 133 -25.26 11.77 48.41
CA GLN A 133 -26.43 11.62 49.29
C GLN A 133 -26.60 10.16 49.76
N PRO A 134 -26.64 9.88 51.09
CA PRO A 134 -26.82 8.52 51.61
C PRO A 134 -28.10 7.83 51.11
N GLN A 135 -29.17 8.59 50.90
CA GLN A 135 -30.48 8.11 50.41
C GLN A 135 -30.37 7.47 49.02
N THR A 136 -29.46 7.94 48.18
CA THR A 136 -29.20 7.38 46.84
C THR A 136 -28.70 5.94 46.88
N TRP A 137 -28.18 5.52 48.04
CA TRP A 137 -27.57 4.23 48.31
C TRP A 137 -28.28 3.50 49.47
N GLY A 138 -29.58 3.75 49.66
CA GLY A 138 -30.40 3.07 50.68
C GLY A 138 -30.11 3.47 52.13
N GLY A 139 -29.37 4.56 52.35
CA GLY A 139 -29.05 5.12 53.67
C GLY A 139 -27.56 5.12 54.03
N ARG A 140 -26.68 4.48 53.24
CA ARG A 140 -25.23 4.40 53.49
C ARG A 140 -24.44 4.67 52.21
N LEU A 141 -23.57 5.69 52.22
CA LEU A 141 -22.65 5.96 51.11
C LEU A 141 -21.70 4.76 50.85
N PRO A 142 -21.38 4.43 49.58
CA PRO A 142 -20.38 3.41 49.25
C PRO A 142 -19.04 3.67 49.93
N GLN A 143 -18.43 2.60 50.42
CA GLN A 143 -17.16 2.60 51.15
C GLN A 143 -16.03 1.93 50.34
N ALA A 144 -14.81 2.03 50.83
CA ALA A 144 -13.67 1.38 50.19
C ALA A 144 -13.87 -0.14 50.14
N GLY A 145 -13.72 -0.74 48.95
CA GLY A 145 -13.95 -2.15 48.71
C GLY A 145 -15.42 -2.56 48.48
N ASP A 146 -16.39 -1.64 48.50
CA ASP A 146 -17.77 -1.97 48.10
C ASP A 146 -17.85 -2.26 46.58
N ALA A 147 -18.64 -3.27 46.22
CA ALA A 147 -19.14 -3.46 44.85
C ALA A 147 -20.44 -2.67 44.66
N VAL A 148 -20.50 -1.80 43.65
CA VAL A 148 -21.58 -0.81 43.50
C VAL A 148 -22.38 -1.08 42.22
N GLN A 149 -23.72 -1.00 42.32
CA GLN A 149 -24.63 -1.09 41.18
C GLN A 149 -25.45 0.19 41.02
N ILE A 150 -25.53 0.70 39.80
CA ILE A 150 -26.45 1.76 39.38
C ILE A 150 -27.55 1.08 38.55
N PRO A 151 -28.71 0.74 39.15
CA PRO A 151 -29.74 -0.04 38.48
C PRO A 151 -30.42 0.73 37.33
N ALA A 152 -31.03 0.00 36.41
CA ALA A 152 -31.75 0.54 35.27
C ALA A 152 -32.78 1.62 35.67
N GLY A 153 -32.85 2.70 34.88
CA GLY A 153 -33.73 3.84 35.13
C GLY A 153 -33.22 4.87 36.16
N LYS A 154 -32.19 4.54 36.97
CA LYS A 154 -31.57 5.49 37.90
C LYS A 154 -30.53 6.36 37.19
N VAL A 155 -30.55 7.68 37.43
CA VAL A 155 -29.53 8.62 36.94
C VAL A 155 -28.79 9.20 38.13
N ILE A 156 -27.47 9.04 38.18
CA ILE A 156 -26.62 9.52 39.28
C ILE A 156 -25.60 10.53 38.75
N LEU A 157 -25.51 11.67 39.44
CA LEU A 157 -24.44 12.65 39.30
C LEU A 157 -23.31 12.32 40.28
N LEU A 158 -22.11 12.05 39.77
CA LEU A 158 -20.88 11.92 40.53
C LEU A 158 -20.41 13.32 40.93
N ASP A 159 -20.82 13.79 42.11
CA ASP A 159 -20.52 15.12 42.65
C ASP A 159 -19.43 15.13 43.73
N VAL A 160 -18.83 13.97 44.01
CA VAL A 160 -17.70 13.76 44.91
C VAL A 160 -16.87 12.57 44.42
N SER A 161 -15.54 12.63 44.60
CA SER A 161 -14.66 11.47 44.37
C SER A 161 -14.95 10.37 45.42
N PRO A 162 -15.38 9.16 45.02
CA PRO A 162 -15.70 8.09 45.96
C PRO A 162 -14.43 7.45 46.54
N PRO A 163 -14.52 6.75 47.69
CA PRO A 163 -13.46 5.86 48.14
C PRO A 163 -13.23 4.72 47.12
N PRO A 164 -12.03 4.10 47.06
CA PRO A 164 -11.71 3.07 46.07
C PRO A 164 -12.67 1.87 46.09
N LEU A 165 -13.45 1.69 45.03
CA LEU A 165 -14.49 0.66 44.92
C LEU A 165 -13.91 -0.68 44.42
N GLN A 166 -14.54 -1.80 44.79
CA GLN A 166 -14.20 -3.10 44.18
C GLN A 166 -14.61 -3.12 42.70
N SER A 167 -15.86 -2.74 42.41
CA SER A 167 -16.41 -2.75 41.06
C SER A 167 -17.59 -1.80 40.93
N LEU A 168 -17.94 -1.45 39.69
CA LEU A 168 -19.08 -0.60 39.36
C LEU A 168 -19.86 -1.16 38.17
N LEU A 169 -21.07 -1.65 38.44
CA LEU A 169 -22.05 -2.07 37.42
C LEU A 169 -23.00 -0.91 37.12
N ILE A 170 -23.10 -0.51 35.84
CA ILE A 170 -23.94 0.59 35.36
C ILE A 170 -24.98 0.03 34.39
N GLU A 171 -26.24 0.02 34.82
CA GLU A 171 -27.42 -0.32 34.02
C GLU A 171 -28.37 0.90 33.88
N GLY A 172 -28.27 1.85 34.81
CA GLY A 172 -28.78 3.22 34.69
C GLY A 172 -27.77 4.16 34.04
N GLU A 173 -27.63 5.38 34.55
CA GLU A 173 -26.74 6.41 34.00
C GLU A 173 -25.86 7.03 35.09
N LEU A 174 -24.55 7.13 34.84
CA LEU A 174 -23.59 7.87 35.67
C LEU A 174 -23.03 9.06 34.90
N ILE A 175 -23.18 10.25 35.46
CA ILE A 175 -22.74 11.53 34.87
C ILE A 175 -21.69 12.15 35.79
N PHE A 176 -20.53 12.54 35.28
CA PHE A 176 -19.54 13.30 36.05
C PHE A 176 -19.97 14.77 36.19
N ASP A 177 -19.99 15.31 37.42
CA ASP A 177 -20.25 16.72 37.66
C ASP A 177 -19.09 17.60 37.17
N ARG A 178 -19.34 18.90 36.94
CA ARG A 178 -18.37 19.87 36.39
C ARG A 178 -17.37 20.38 37.43
N ARG A 179 -16.65 19.44 38.06
CA ARG A 179 -15.60 19.65 39.06
C ARG A 179 -14.47 18.64 38.83
N ASP A 180 -13.33 18.86 39.49
CA ASP A 180 -12.26 17.87 39.51
C ASP A 180 -12.70 16.60 40.26
N LEU A 181 -12.59 15.43 39.62
CA LEU A 181 -13.09 14.15 40.11
C LEU A 181 -12.09 13.01 39.85
N ASP A 182 -11.97 12.12 40.82
CA ASP A 182 -11.16 10.91 40.74
C ASP A 182 -12.03 9.69 41.09
N LEU A 183 -12.24 8.79 40.13
CA LEU A 183 -12.95 7.52 40.30
C LEU A 183 -11.93 6.38 40.33
N THR A 184 -11.65 5.86 41.52
CA THR A 184 -10.81 4.66 41.70
C THR A 184 -11.69 3.44 41.88
N VAL A 185 -11.55 2.44 41.01
CA VAL A 185 -12.43 1.25 40.98
C VAL A 185 -11.71 0.07 40.35
N GLY A 186 -12.01 -1.17 40.76
CA GLY A 186 -11.38 -2.36 40.17
C GLY A 186 -11.68 -2.49 38.66
N TRP A 187 -12.96 -2.51 38.31
CA TRP A 187 -13.48 -2.51 36.94
C TRP A 187 -14.85 -1.81 36.85
N ILE A 188 -15.19 -1.33 35.67
CA ILE A 188 -16.52 -0.77 35.35
C ILE A 188 -17.17 -1.66 34.29
N MET A 189 -18.40 -2.12 34.55
CA MET A 189 -19.26 -2.80 33.57
C MET A 189 -20.42 -1.87 33.20
N ILE A 190 -20.62 -1.63 31.91
CA ILE A 190 -21.74 -0.88 31.36
C ILE A 190 -22.61 -1.90 30.60
N HIS A 191 -23.83 -2.12 31.07
CA HIS A 191 -24.64 -3.27 30.68
C HIS A 191 -26.02 -2.88 30.15
N GLY A 192 -26.46 -3.53 29.08
CA GLY A 192 -27.82 -3.40 28.54
C GLY A 192 -28.09 -2.03 27.92
N GLN A 193 -28.68 -1.12 28.71
CA GLN A 193 -28.94 0.29 28.35
C GLN A 193 -28.16 1.28 29.25
N GLY A 194 -27.18 0.76 30.01
CA GLY A 194 -26.34 1.55 30.90
C GLY A 194 -25.54 2.64 30.19
N ARG A 195 -25.29 3.76 30.86
CA ARG A 195 -24.55 4.90 30.28
C ARG A 195 -23.53 5.50 31.26
N LEU A 196 -22.30 5.69 30.81
CA LEU A 196 -21.28 6.48 31.51
C LEU A 196 -20.97 7.74 30.70
N ARG A 197 -21.05 8.93 31.32
CA ARG A 197 -20.95 10.22 30.63
C ARG A 197 -20.02 11.21 31.33
N ILE A 198 -19.06 11.74 30.58
CA ILE A 198 -18.12 12.77 31.03
C ILE A 198 -18.11 13.90 29.98
N GLY A 199 -18.82 14.99 30.25
CA GLY A 199 -19.02 16.07 29.27
C GLY A 199 -20.08 15.76 28.21
N SER A 200 -20.11 16.59 27.15
CA SER A 200 -20.95 16.42 25.95
C SER A 200 -20.33 17.19 24.77
N PRO A 201 -20.69 16.91 23.49
CA PRO A 201 -20.11 17.63 22.35
C PRO A 201 -20.33 19.14 22.40
N THR A 202 -21.48 19.57 22.93
CA THR A 202 -21.88 20.98 23.11
C THR A 202 -21.36 21.62 24.39
N ALA A 203 -20.76 20.83 25.29
CA ALA A 203 -20.14 21.32 26.53
C ALA A 203 -19.03 20.34 26.96
N PRO A 204 -17.85 20.37 26.33
CA PRO A 204 -16.74 19.49 26.69
C PRO A 204 -16.30 19.65 28.15
N PHE A 205 -15.62 18.64 28.70
CA PHE A 205 -15.20 18.57 30.09
C PHE A 205 -13.87 19.32 30.26
N ALA A 206 -13.93 20.49 30.89
CA ALA A 206 -12.78 21.38 31.10
C ALA A 206 -12.05 21.12 32.43
N GLN A 207 -12.74 20.50 33.39
CA GLN A 207 -12.21 20.07 34.68
C GLN A 207 -11.42 18.76 34.54
N ARG A 208 -10.71 18.32 35.58
CA ARG A 208 -9.96 17.05 35.55
C ARG A 208 -10.85 15.86 35.93
N ALA A 209 -10.94 14.84 35.08
CA ALA A 209 -11.59 13.57 35.42
C ALA A 209 -10.61 12.41 35.29
N THR A 210 -10.26 11.75 36.39
CA THR A 210 -9.41 10.54 36.38
C THR A 210 -10.25 9.30 36.66
N ILE A 211 -10.18 8.29 35.79
CA ILE A 211 -10.60 6.92 36.10
C ILE A 211 -9.34 6.08 36.29
N THR A 212 -9.15 5.52 37.50
CA THR A 212 -8.03 4.63 37.81
C THR A 212 -8.53 3.22 38.08
N LEU A 213 -8.14 2.28 37.21
CA LEU A 213 -8.58 0.89 37.21
C LEU A 213 -7.60 0.02 38.01
N THR A 214 -8.10 -0.65 39.05
CA THR A 214 -7.26 -1.25 40.10
C THR A 214 -7.34 -2.77 40.23
N ALA A 215 -8.27 -3.48 39.58
CA ALA A 215 -8.52 -4.91 39.85
C ALA A 215 -7.23 -5.75 39.75
N THR A 216 -6.99 -6.64 40.71
CA THR A 216 -5.67 -7.28 40.90
C THR A 216 -5.62 -8.78 40.61
N ASP A 217 -6.74 -9.46 40.36
CA ASP A 217 -6.73 -10.84 39.85
C ASP A 217 -6.72 -10.83 38.32
N PRO A 218 -5.66 -11.28 37.64
CA PRO A 218 -5.66 -11.38 36.18
C PRO A 218 -6.68 -12.40 35.65
N ASN A 219 -7.12 -13.36 36.47
CA ASN A 219 -8.04 -14.43 36.07
C ASN A 219 -9.52 -14.06 36.21
N GLU A 220 -9.83 -12.96 36.90
CA GLU A 220 -11.19 -12.44 36.98
C GLU A 220 -11.72 -12.11 35.57
N ASN A 221 -12.91 -12.62 35.27
CA ASN A 221 -13.48 -12.57 33.93
C ASN A 221 -14.95 -12.13 33.97
N VAL A 222 -15.16 -10.81 33.89
CA VAL A 222 -16.50 -10.22 33.88
C VAL A 222 -17.10 -10.40 32.49
N MET A 223 -18.14 -11.24 32.38
CA MET A 223 -18.91 -11.50 31.14
C MET A 223 -18.07 -11.91 29.91
N GLY A 224 -16.92 -12.59 30.11
CA GLY A 224 -16.00 -12.99 29.03
C GLY A 224 -14.96 -11.92 28.64
N MET A 225 -15.12 -10.71 29.15
CA MET A 225 -14.35 -9.51 28.78
C MET A 225 -13.06 -9.34 29.59
N GLY A 226 -12.79 -10.20 30.58
CA GLY A 226 -11.69 -10.06 31.54
C GLY A 226 -12.00 -9.08 32.66
N THR A 227 -10.97 -8.38 33.16
CA THR A 227 -11.08 -7.39 34.24
C THR A 227 -10.11 -6.22 34.00
N ARG A 228 -9.94 -5.32 34.99
CA ARG A 228 -9.15 -4.07 34.96
C ARG A 228 -9.49 -3.26 33.71
N GLY A 229 -10.77 -2.93 33.54
CA GLY A 229 -11.26 -2.29 32.33
C GLY A 229 -12.57 -1.52 32.49
N ILE A 230 -12.91 -0.78 31.44
CA ILE A 230 -14.27 -0.30 31.17
C ILE A 230 -14.85 -1.24 30.11
N LEU A 231 -15.86 -2.01 30.51
CA LEU A 231 -16.35 -3.17 29.78
C LEU A 231 -17.78 -2.85 29.33
N LEU A 232 -18.03 -2.74 28.02
CA LEU A 232 -19.35 -2.38 27.48
C LEU A 232 -20.01 -3.63 26.86
N MET A 233 -21.06 -4.12 27.50
CA MET A 233 -21.91 -5.21 27.04
C MET A 233 -23.31 -4.64 26.73
N GLY A 234 -23.42 -3.98 25.59
CA GLY A 234 -24.46 -2.97 25.32
C GLY A 234 -24.14 -1.60 25.93
N GLY A 235 -25.14 -0.71 25.98
CA GLY A 235 -25.02 0.64 26.57
C GLY A 235 -24.13 1.62 25.79
N SER A 236 -23.75 2.73 26.46
CA SER A 236 -22.76 3.69 25.93
C SER A 236 -21.75 4.18 26.97
N PHE A 237 -20.51 4.41 26.51
CA PHE A 237 -19.53 5.23 27.22
C PHE A 237 -19.19 6.44 26.36
N GLU A 238 -19.41 7.63 26.90
CA GLU A 238 -19.30 8.89 26.18
C GLU A 238 -18.49 9.90 26.98
N ALA A 239 -17.30 10.25 26.49
CA ALA A 239 -16.38 11.17 27.14
C ALA A 239 -15.89 12.22 26.14
N TYR A 240 -16.21 13.48 26.38
CA TYR A 240 -15.83 14.61 25.53
C TYR A 240 -15.07 15.61 26.40
N GLY A 241 -13.74 15.58 26.36
CA GLY A 241 -12.85 16.52 27.05
C GLY A 241 -12.62 17.79 26.23
N VAL A 242 -12.15 18.87 26.87
CA VAL A 242 -11.56 19.98 26.11
C VAL A 242 -10.31 19.47 25.39
N THR A 243 -10.35 19.51 24.06
CA THR A 243 -9.27 19.13 23.15
C THR A 243 -8.28 20.29 22.96
N PRO A 244 -6.98 20.01 22.76
CA PRO A 244 -6.05 20.99 22.20
C PRO A 244 -6.47 21.36 20.78
N ASN A 245 -6.26 22.62 20.38
CA ASN A 245 -6.58 23.11 19.03
C ASN A 245 -5.88 22.30 17.91
N HIS A 246 -4.66 21.84 18.18
CA HIS A 246 -3.92 20.86 17.42
C HIS A 246 -3.44 19.75 18.36
N PRO A 247 -4.01 18.52 18.29
CA PRO A 247 -3.50 17.38 19.05
C PRO A 247 -2.02 17.09 18.75
N TRP A 248 -1.63 17.25 17.48
CA TRP A 248 -0.26 17.21 17.00
C TRP A 248 -0.06 18.18 15.83
N THR A 249 1.20 18.56 15.59
CA THR A 249 1.67 19.39 14.46
C THR A 249 3.09 18.93 14.06
N VAL A 250 3.80 19.70 13.23
CA VAL A 250 5.20 19.46 12.85
C VAL A 250 6.07 20.68 13.18
N LEU A 251 7.39 20.49 13.22
CA LEU A 251 8.35 21.59 13.28
C LEU A 251 8.28 22.54 12.06
N ASN A 252 8.80 23.75 12.24
CA ASN A 252 8.92 24.78 11.20
C ASN A 252 10.31 25.47 11.21
N ASN A 253 11.19 25.06 12.12
CA ASN A 253 12.63 25.24 12.01
C ASN A 253 13.33 24.01 12.61
N HIS A 254 14.60 23.76 12.24
CA HIS A 254 15.38 22.68 12.83
C HIS A 254 15.53 22.87 14.35
N ALA A 255 15.44 21.78 15.11
CA ALA A 255 15.73 21.77 16.54
C ALA A 255 17.04 20.99 16.76
N ALA A 256 18.10 21.67 17.21
CA ALA A 256 19.40 21.05 17.43
C ALA A 256 19.42 20.21 18.73
N ALA A 257 20.25 19.16 18.79
CA ALA A 257 20.54 18.49 20.04
C ALA A 257 21.05 19.53 21.07
N GLY A 258 20.55 19.47 22.31
CA GLY A 258 20.81 20.48 23.34
C GLY A 258 19.87 21.69 23.35
N THR A 259 18.95 21.85 22.39
CA THR A 259 17.92 22.91 22.48
C THR A 259 16.79 22.55 23.44
N ARG A 260 16.15 23.57 24.01
CA ARG A 260 14.87 23.50 24.73
C ARG A 260 13.73 24.24 24.02
N GLU A 261 14.02 24.99 22.95
CA GLU A 261 12.98 25.63 22.14
C GLU A 261 12.62 24.76 20.93
N LEU A 262 11.33 24.48 20.76
CA LEU A 262 10.72 23.93 19.55
C LEU A 262 9.97 25.07 18.83
N ILE A 263 10.18 25.19 17.52
CA ILE A 263 9.44 26.13 16.66
C ILE A 263 8.52 25.30 15.78
N LEU A 264 7.21 25.40 16.01
CA LEU A 264 6.15 24.62 15.36
C LEU A 264 5.62 25.32 14.10
N ARG A 265 4.91 24.54 13.27
CA ARG A 265 4.19 25.04 12.09
C ARG A 265 2.95 25.83 12.49
N ASP A 266 2.15 25.27 13.40
CA ASP A 266 0.86 25.81 13.81
C ASP A 266 0.98 26.47 15.20
N THR A 267 0.10 27.44 15.49
CA THR A 267 -0.04 28.01 16.82
C THR A 267 -0.78 27.03 17.73
N VAL A 268 -0.22 26.71 18.90
CA VAL A 268 -0.79 25.72 19.82
C VAL A 268 -1.32 26.33 21.12
N ASP A 269 -2.36 25.72 21.69
CA ASP A 269 -2.96 26.10 22.99
C ASP A 269 -2.52 25.17 24.15
N TRP A 270 -1.41 24.45 23.96
CA TRP A 270 -0.87 23.49 24.92
C TRP A 270 -0.49 24.16 26.25
N GLN A 271 -0.57 23.40 27.34
CA GLN A 271 -0.49 23.92 28.70
C GLN A 271 0.84 23.58 29.37
N ILE A 272 1.26 24.42 30.32
CA ILE A 272 2.45 24.16 31.14
C ILE A 272 2.22 22.87 31.95
N GLY A 273 3.14 21.91 31.84
CA GLY A 273 3.02 20.57 32.41
C GLY A 273 2.53 19.49 31.44
N ASP A 274 2.01 19.85 30.26
CA ASP A 274 1.59 18.88 29.25
C ASP A 274 2.77 18.00 28.79
N GLN A 275 2.48 16.73 28.54
CA GLN A 275 3.43 15.76 28.00
C GLN A 275 3.42 15.83 26.47
N VAL A 276 4.57 16.09 25.86
CA VAL A 276 4.73 16.13 24.39
C VAL A 276 5.71 15.06 23.92
N VAL A 277 5.48 14.54 22.71
CA VAL A 277 6.36 13.60 22.01
C VAL A 277 6.88 14.21 20.71
N ILE A 278 8.16 13.98 20.42
CA ILE A 278 8.86 14.50 19.24
C ILE A 278 9.39 13.31 18.43
N ALA A 279 8.85 13.09 17.23
CA ALA A 279 9.24 12.00 16.33
C ALA A 279 10.71 12.12 15.87
N PRO A 280 11.42 11.01 15.59
CA PRO A 280 12.76 11.05 15.01
C PRO A 280 12.71 11.43 13.53
N THR A 281 13.75 12.10 13.02
CA THR A 281 13.90 12.45 11.59
C THR A 281 15.13 11.78 10.98
N ASP A 282 15.39 10.53 11.39
CA ASP A 282 16.60 9.78 11.05
C ASP A 282 16.29 8.27 10.97
N PHE A 283 17.26 7.46 10.59
CA PHE A 283 17.10 6.01 10.43
C PHE A 283 16.69 5.30 11.73
N PHE A 284 15.92 4.21 11.61
CA PHE A 284 15.51 3.42 12.77
C PHE A 284 16.74 2.89 13.52
N GLY A 285 16.79 3.13 14.83
CA GLY A 285 17.91 2.77 15.69
C GLY A 285 19.03 3.81 15.76
N VAL A 286 19.05 4.82 14.87
CA VAL A 286 19.93 6.00 15.02
C VAL A 286 19.28 7.01 15.95
N ALA A 287 17.99 7.31 15.74
CA ALA A 287 17.19 8.17 16.61
C ALA A 287 15.91 7.48 17.10
N GLN A 288 15.31 7.99 18.18
CA GLN A 288 14.03 7.54 18.73
C GLN A 288 13.07 8.70 18.98
N THR A 289 11.79 8.40 19.15
CA THR A 289 10.81 9.38 19.67
C THR A 289 11.17 9.76 21.10
N GLU A 290 11.32 11.07 21.37
CA GLU A 290 11.58 11.62 22.71
C GLU A 290 10.27 12.11 23.34
N ARG A 291 10.04 11.86 24.64
CA ARG A 291 8.93 12.43 25.42
C ARG A 291 9.45 13.45 26.42
N LEU A 292 8.92 14.67 26.36
CA LEU A 292 9.32 15.83 27.16
C LEU A 292 8.09 16.50 27.81
N THR A 293 8.31 17.45 28.71
CA THR A 293 7.24 18.23 29.37
C THR A 293 7.28 19.69 28.88
N VAL A 294 6.12 20.30 28.64
CA VAL A 294 5.99 21.72 28.26
C VAL A 294 6.24 22.62 29.48
N GLU A 295 7.12 23.61 29.34
CA GLU A 295 7.38 24.65 30.36
C GLU A 295 6.75 26.01 30.00
N ALA A 296 6.68 26.36 28.73
CA ALA A 296 6.06 27.59 28.25
C ALA A 296 5.61 27.45 26.79
N VAL A 297 4.59 28.23 26.41
CA VAL A 297 4.07 28.32 25.05
C VAL A 297 3.87 29.79 24.68
N ASP A 298 4.36 30.19 23.51
CA ASP A 298 4.17 31.51 22.91
C ASP A 298 3.87 31.34 21.42
N GLY A 299 2.58 31.25 21.08
CA GLY A 299 2.11 31.05 19.71
C GLY A 299 2.59 29.73 19.10
N THR A 300 3.59 29.82 18.23
CA THR A 300 4.24 28.67 17.58
C THR A 300 5.50 28.18 18.31
N ARG A 301 5.91 28.83 19.41
CA ARG A 301 7.10 28.45 20.18
C ARG A 301 6.71 27.66 21.42
N VAL A 302 7.37 26.53 21.65
CA VAL A 302 7.20 25.69 22.84
C VAL A 302 8.55 25.47 23.50
N GLN A 303 8.67 25.81 24.78
CA GLN A 303 9.83 25.51 25.60
C GLN A 303 9.61 24.19 26.36
N VAL A 304 10.63 23.32 26.41
CA VAL A 304 10.55 21.99 27.03
C VAL A 304 11.51 21.78 28.20
N SER A 305 11.07 20.98 29.17
CA SER A 305 11.68 20.78 30.48
C SER A 305 13.15 20.40 30.46
N THR A 306 13.53 19.54 29.53
CA THR A 306 14.90 19.06 29.36
C THR A 306 15.31 19.19 27.90
N PRO A 307 16.60 19.46 27.60
CA PRO A 307 17.07 19.56 26.23
C PRO A 307 16.79 18.30 25.40
N LEU A 308 16.52 18.47 24.11
CA LEU A 308 16.50 17.37 23.14
C LEU A 308 17.85 16.65 23.13
N GLN A 309 17.83 15.31 23.20
CA GLN A 309 19.03 14.48 23.17
C GLN A 309 19.63 14.38 21.76
N GLN A 310 18.77 14.46 20.74
CA GLN A 310 19.16 14.34 19.33
C GLN A 310 18.58 15.49 18.50
N ALA A 311 19.22 15.82 17.37
CA ALA A 311 18.70 16.84 16.47
C ALA A 311 17.40 16.38 15.79
N ARG A 312 16.60 17.33 15.32
CA ARG A 312 15.37 17.11 14.54
C ARG A 312 15.33 18.02 13.33
N TRP A 313 14.99 17.43 12.19
CA TRP A 313 14.73 18.16 10.97
C TRP A 313 13.40 18.93 11.08
N GLY A 314 13.35 20.12 10.46
CA GLY A 314 12.26 21.08 10.69
C GLY A 314 12.07 22.10 9.57
N ARG A 315 12.56 21.84 8.35
CA ARG A 315 12.28 22.67 7.17
C ARG A 315 11.81 21.83 5.98
N LEU A 316 10.99 22.44 5.13
CA LEU A 316 10.61 21.87 3.84
C LEU A 316 11.81 21.84 2.89
N GLN A 317 11.89 20.81 2.04
CA GLN A 317 12.93 20.65 1.04
C GLN A 317 12.33 20.61 -0.37
N TYR A 318 12.85 21.45 -1.26
CA TYR A 318 12.38 21.65 -2.63
C TYR A 318 13.43 21.17 -3.63
N VAL A 319 13.06 21.07 -4.91
CA VAL A 319 13.98 20.68 -5.99
C VAL A 319 14.17 21.83 -6.98
N ASN A 320 15.43 22.19 -7.24
CA ASN A 320 15.83 23.09 -8.33
C ASN A 320 16.69 22.35 -9.37
N SER A 321 17.11 23.03 -10.44
CA SER A 321 17.97 22.49 -11.50
C SER A 321 19.25 21.80 -11.02
N SER A 322 19.73 22.09 -9.81
CA SER A 322 20.97 21.56 -9.22
C SER A 322 20.75 20.47 -8.16
N GLY A 323 19.50 20.17 -7.79
CA GLY A 323 19.16 19.16 -6.78
C GLY A 323 18.29 19.72 -5.65
N MET A 324 18.51 19.20 -4.43
CA MET A 324 17.74 19.58 -3.24
C MET A 324 18.13 20.97 -2.72
N THR A 325 17.14 21.75 -2.27
CA THR A 325 17.33 23.10 -1.72
C THR A 325 16.32 23.43 -0.61
N LEU A 326 16.73 24.28 0.34
CA LEU A 326 15.83 24.87 1.35
C LEU A 326 15.13 26.15 0.85
N THR A 327 15.43 26.61 -0.37
CA THR A 327 14.79 27.78 -0.98
C THR A 327 13.48 27.35 -1.66
N PRO A 328 12.31 27.91 -1.27
CA PRO A 328 11.04 27.55 -1.89
C PRO A 328 11.04 27.77 -3.41
N THR A 329 10.72 26.73 -4.16
CA THR A 329 10.64 26.74 -5.63
C THR A 329 9.73 25.63 -6.13
N ASN A 330 9.19 25.81 -7.33
CA ASN A 330 8.44 24.82 -8.10
C ASN A 330 9.01 24.63 -9.53
N GLU A 331 10.25 25.08 -9.78
CA GLU A 331 10.96 25.04 -11.08
C GLU A 331 11.08 23.63 -11.69
N VAL A 332 11.13 22.61 -10.82
CA VAL A 332 11.31 21.20 -11.23
C VAL A 332 10.04 20.39 -11.06
N THR A 333 9.35 20.56 -9.93
CA THR A 333 8.11 19.86 -9.57
C THR A 333 7.37 20.68 -8.52
N PRO A 334 6.03 20.61 -8.44
CA PRO A 334 5.26 21.14 -7.32
C PRO A 334 5.38 20.29 -6.05
N LEU A 335 5.98 19.09 -6.10
CA LEU A 335 6.19 18.24 -4.94
C LEU A 335 7.35 18.74 -4.06
N VAL A 336 7.20 18.51 -2.76
CA VAL A 336 8.09 18.97 -1.71
C VAL A 336 8.37 17.78 -0.78
N LEU A 337 9.62 17.62 -0.35
CA LEU A 337 9.97 16.67 0.69
C LEU A 337 9.77 17.32 2.06
N ASP A 338 8.88 16.74 2.85
CA ASP A 338 8.61 17.12 4.24
C ASP A 338 9.13 16.03 5.19
N GLU A 339 10.30 16.26 5.80
CA GLU A 339 10.88 15.42 6.87
C GLU A 339 10.77 16.10 8.25
N ARG A 340 9.82 17.02 8.43
CA ARG A 340 9.75 17.85 9.65
C ARG A 340 9.15 17.07 10.80
N ALA A 341 9.90 16.93 11.89
CA ALA A 341 9.49 16.12 13.03
C ALA A 341 8.08 16.49 13.55
N GLU A 342 7.23 15.48 13.67
CA GLU A 342 5.94 15.57 14.33
C GLU A 342 6.13 15.84 15.82
N VAL A 343 5.34 16.77 16.34
CA VAL A 343 5.25 17.10 17.77
C VAL A 343 3.80 16.91 18.20
N GLY A 344 3.56 15.92 19.08
CA GLY A 344 2.22 15.55 19.54
C GLY A 344 2.04 15.75 21.04
N ASN A 345 0.93 16.36 21.46
CA ASN A 345 0.56 16.52 22.86
C ASN A 345 -0.25 15.31 23.35
N LEU A 346 0.26 14.61 24.36
CA LEU A 346 -0.35 13.43 24.97
C LEU A 346 -1.33 13.75 26.11
N SER A 347 -1.30 14.94 26.70
CA SER A 347 -2.05 15.25 27.92
C SER A 347 -3.49 15.66 27.65
N ARG A 348 -4.45 15.13 28.42
CA ARG A 348 -5.88 15.49 28.31
C ARG A 348 -6.54 15.71 29.66
N ARG A 349 -7.70 16.38 29.66
CA ARG A 349 -8.51 16.67 30.86
C ARG A 349 -9.24 15.45 31.41
N ILE A 350 -9.60 14.50 30.54
CA ILE A 350 -10.15 13.20 30.93
C ILE A 350 -9.04 12.15 30.77
N VAL A 351 -8.71 11.45 31.86
CA VAL A 351 -7.64 10.44 31.91
C VAL A 351 -8.21 9.10 32.36
N ILE A 352 -7.97 8.05 31.59
CA ILE A 352 -8.29 6.65 31.93
C ILE A 352 -6.96 5.91 32.06
N GLN A 353 -6.73 5.27 33.20
CA GLN A 353 -5.43 4.68 33.49
C GLN A 353 -5.48 3.41 34.31
N GLY A 354 -4.54 2.50 34.06
CA GLY A 354 -4.22 1.43 35.02
C GLY A 354 -3.61 2.04 36.28
N ALA A 355 -3.81 1.39 37.44
CA ALA A 355 -3.03 1.68 38.64
C ALA A 355 -1.53 1.58 38.35
N ASP A 356 -0.70 2.42 38.98
CA ASP A 356 0.75 2.19 39.02
C ASP A 356 1.04 1.29 40.23
N ASP A 357 0.81 -0.01 40.04
CA ASP A 357 0.96 -1.06 41.03
C ASP A 357 1.87 -2.19 40.52
N ASP A 358 2.09 -3.21 41.35
CA ASP A 358 3.00 -4.30 41.00
C ASP A 358 2.48 -5.15 39.82
N ARG A 359 1.15 -5.19 39.62
CA ARG A 359 0.52 -5.78 38.43
C ARG A 359 0.87 -5.00 37.16
N TRP A 360 0.87 -3.67 37.21
CA TRP A 360 1.34 -2.86 36.08
C TRP A 360 2.86 -3.03 35.86
N ARG A 361 3.66 -2.84 36.92
CA ARG A 361 5.13 -2.78 36.83
C ARG A 361 5.76 -4.11 36.42
N ASN A 362 5.31 -5.21 37.02
CA ASN A 362 5.93 -6.53 36.86
C ASN A 362 5.16 -7.36 35.82
N ASP A 363 3.84 -7.49 35.99
CA ASP A 363 3.01 -8.40 35.18
C ASP A 363 2.50 -7.78 33.87
N ARG A 364 2.79 -6.49 33.61
CA ARG A 364 2.33 -5.73 32.42
C ARG A 364 0.81 -5.75 32.27
N PHE A 365 0.11 -5.59 33.39
CA PHE A 365 -1.34 -5.68 33.50
C PHE A 365 -1.98 -4.29 33.63
N GLY A 366 -2.16 -3.62 32.49
CA GLY A 366 -2.76 -2.29 32.38
C GLY A 366 -4.29 -2.30 32.25
N ALA A 367 -4.84 -1.10 32.10
CA ALA A 367 -6.26 -0.89 31.82
C ALA A 367 -6.66 -1.24 30.37
N GLN A 368 -7.88 -1.72 30.16
CA GLN A 368 -8.46 -1.98 28.84
C GLN A 368 -9.84 -1.33 28.66
N ILE A 369 -10.27 -1.14 27.42
CA ILE A 369 -11.67 -0.86 27.06
C ILE A 369 -12.10 -1.85 25.99
N MET A 370 -13.20 -2.57 26.23
CA MET A 370 -13.77 -3.54 25.28
C MET A 370 -15.24 -3.21 25.01
N VAL A 371 -15.62 -3.23 23.74
CA VAL A 371 -16.94 -2.87 23.23
C VAL A 371 -17.56 -4.07 22.54
N MET A 372 -18.68 -4.59 23.07
CA MET A 372 -19.40 -5.78 22.60
C MET A 372 -20.91 -5.55 22.50
N ASN A 373 -21.60 -6.42 21.76
CA ASN A 373 -23.07 -6.55 21.76
C ASN A 373 -23.80 -5.21 21.49
N ASN A 374 -23.53 -4.60 20.33
CA ASN A 374 -24.12 -3.34 19.88
C ASN A 374 -23.88 -2.11 20.81
N ALA A 375 -22.90 -2.20 21.71
CA ALA A 375 -22.44 -1.05 22.51
C ALA A 375 -21.88 0.09 21.65
N SER A 376 -21.85 1.30 22.23
CA SER A 376 -21.26 2.48 21.61
C SER A 376 -20.23 3.18 22.50
N LEU A 377 -19.04 3.40 21.96
CA LEU A 377 -17.95 4.15 22.58
C LEU A 377 -17.73 5.45 21.81
N ARG A 378 -17.84 6.60 22.49
CA ARG A 378 -17.58 7.93 21.91
C ARG A 378 -16.58 8.68 22.78
N LEU A 379 -15.33 8.74 22.35
CA LEU A 379 -14.25 9.42 23.06
C LEU A 379 -13.73 10.58 22.21
N ASP A 380 -13.75 11.80 22.76
CA ASP A 380 -13.11 12.97 22.16
C ASP A 380 -12.21 13.66 23.19
N GLY A 381 -10.93 13.83 22.88
CA GLY A 381 -9.97 14.47 23.78
C GLY A 381 -9.74 13.72 25.10
N VAL A 382 -9.55 12.40 25.05
CA VAL A 382 -9.31 11.53 26.22
C VAL A 382 -7.88 10.98 26.22
N GLU A 383 -7.24 10.88 27.38
CA GLU A 383 -5.91 10.28 27.56
C GLU A 383 -6.03 8.88 28.17
N LEU A 384 -5.47 7.88 27.50
CA LEU A 384 -5.34 6.50 27.97
C LEU A 384 -3.87 6.20 28.26
N ARG A 385 -3.53 5.78 29.50
CA ARG A 385 -2.14 5.46 29.87
C ARG A 385 -1.98 4.32 30.86
N ARG A 386 -0.87 3.57 30.77
CA ARG A 386 -0.68 2.29 31.48
C ARG A 386 -1.79 1.30 31.12
N VAL A 387 -1.87 1.00 29.82
CA VAL A 387 -3.01 0.35 29.15
C VAL A 387 -2.59 -0.86 28.33
N GLY A 388 -3.56 -1.70 27.97
CA GLY A 388 -3.34 -3.03 27.43
C GLY A 388 -2.84 -4.02 28.49
N GLN A 389 -2.98 -5.32 28.23
CA GLN A 389 -2.49 -6.39 29.10
C GLN A 389 -1.54 -7.29 28.31
N GLY A 390 -0.24 -7.21 28.59
CA GLY A 390 0.81 -7.87 27.81
C GLY A 390 0.65 -9.40 27.78
N GLY A 391 0.79 -10.01 26.59
CA GLY A 391 0.64 -11.45 26.41
C GLY A 391 -0.80 -11.99 26.52
N ARG A 392 -1.81 -11.12 26.59
CA ARG A 392 -3.23 -11.52 26.71
C ARG A 392 -4.03 -11.17 25.46
N LEU A 393 -4.48 -12.18 24.71
CA LEU A 393 -5.29 -11.97 23.51
C LEU A 393 -6.60 -11.21 23.84
N GLY A 394 -6.98 -10.25 23.00
CA GLY A 394 -8.23 -9.50 23.16
C GLY A 394 -8.28 -8.54 24.36
N ARG A 395 -7.14 -8.13 24.93
CA ARG A 395 -7.05 -7.24 26.11
C ARG A 395 -6.23 -5.98 25.81
N TYR A 396 -6.82 -5.12 24.97
CA TYR A 396 -6.19 -3.96 24.34
C TYR A 396 -6.71 -2.63 24.96
N PRO A 397 -6.02 -1.48 24.78
CA PRO A 397 -6.50 -0.19 25.30
C PRO A 397 -7.89 0.19 24.77
N ILE A 398 -8.13 -0.04 23.48
CA ILE A 398 -9.43 0.06 22.81
C ILE A 398 -9.61 -1.22 21.97
N HIS A 399 -10.72 -1.94 22.18
CA HIS A 399 -11.08 -3.14 21.43
C HIS A 399 -12.55 -3.08 21.02
N PHE A 400 -12.81 -2.84 19.72
CA PHE A 400 -14.13 -3.01 19.12
C PHE A 400 -14.28 -4.47 18.69
N HIS A 401 -15.14 -5.23 19.36
CA HIS A 401 -15.16 -6.69 19.28
C HIS A 401 -16.49 -7.22 18.74
N LEU A 402 -16.45 -7.72 17.50
CA LEU A 402 -17.51 -8.45 16.80
C LEU A 402 -18.84 -7.67 16.69
N LEU A 403 -18.77 -6.39 16.30
CA LEU A 403 -19.95 -5.50 16.24
C LEU A 403 -20.70 -5.50 14.89
N SER A 404 -20.19 -6.18 13.85
CA SER A 404 -20.75 -6.09 12.48
C SER A 404 -21.11 -7.44 11.83
N TYR A 405 -20.88 -8.56 12.50
CA TYR A 405 -21.18 -9.90 11.97
C TYR A 405 -21.72 -10.82 13.07
N ASP A 406 -22.62 -11.75 12.72
CA ASP A 406 -23.02 -12.84 13.61
C ASP A 406 -22.06 -14.04 13.55
N ALA A 407 -22.34 -15.06 14.36
CA ALA A 407 -21.52 -16.29 14.46
C ALA A 407 -21.57 -17.19 13.21
N ASP A 408 -22.50 -16.94 12.28
CA ASP A 408 -22.58 -17.63 10.98
C ASP A 408 -21.96 -16.80 9.84
N GLY A 409 -21.53 -15.56 10.12
CA GLY A 409 -20.88 -14.66 9.17
C GLY A 409 -21.84 -13.73 8.42
N ASN A 410 -23.11 -13.65 8.84
CA ASN A 410 -24.06 -12.68 8.27
C ASN A 410 -23.74 -11.27 8.77
N TRP A 411 -23.78 -10.28 7.89
CA TRP A 411 -23.57 -8.88 8.25
C TRP A 411 -24.78 -8.33 9.01
N THR A 412 -24.54 -7.81 10.23
CA THR A 412 -25.59 -7.29 11.13
C THR A 412 -25.75 -5.77 11.06
N GLY A 413 -24.78 -5.07 10.48
CA GLY A 413 -24.74 -3.61 10.35
C GLY A 413 -23.34 -3.04 10.53
N ASP A 414 -23.16 -1.75 10.27
CA ASP A 414 -21.90 -1.05 10.51
C ASP A 414 -21.97 -0.27 11.83
N ALA A 415 -20.91 -0.37 12.64
CA ALA A 415 -20.87 0.10 14.03
C ALA A 415 -20.59 1.61 14.15
N THR A 416 -21.16 2.42 13.26
CA THR A 416 -20.84 3.85 13.00
C THR A 416 -20.98 4.80 14.20
N ASN A 417 -21.63 4.34 15.27
CA ASN A 417 -21.71 5.05 16.56
C ASN A 417 -20.42 4.97 17.39
N ASN A 418 -19.40 4.23 16.94
CA ASN A 418 -18.12 4.04 17.61
C ASN A 418 -17.05 4.99 17.04
N VAL A 419 -16.63 5.93 17.88
CA VAL A 419 -15.79 7.08 17.50
C VAL A 419 -14.73 7.32 18.57
N ILE A 420 -13.47 7.45 18.14
CA ILE A 420 -12.39 7.98 18.97
C ILE A 420 -11.64 9.08 18.21
N THR A 421 -11.69 10.29 18.75
CA THR A 421 -11.13 11.51 18.16
C THR A 421 -10.19 12.25 19.09
N ASN A 422 -9.15 12.88 18.52
CA ASN A 422 -8.25 13.84 19.18
C ASN A 422 -7.58 13.31 20.48
N SER A 423 -7.60 12.00 20.69
CA SER A 423 -7.28 11.32 21.95
C SER A 423 -5.85 10.79 21.93
N SER A 424 -5.31 10.44 23.10
CA SER A 424 -3.98 9.87 23.25
C SER A 424 -4.06 8.50 23.90
N ILE A 425 -3.33 7.53 23.38
CA ILE A 425 -3.17 6.20 23.95
C ILE A 425 -1.67 5.93 24.02
N TRP A 426 -1.11 5.91 25.23
CA TRP A 426 0.34 5.87 25.38
C TRP A 426 0.85 5.03 26.55
N ASN A 427 2.08 4.54 26.43
CA ASN A 427 2.65 3.54 27.34
C ASN A 427 1.72 2.32 27.41
N SER A 428 1.60 1.64 26.27
CA SER A 428 0.73 0.47 26.07
C SER A 428 1.53 -0.80 25.84
N VAL A 429 1.20 -1.83 26.62
CA VAL A 429 1.88 -3.13 26.60
C VAL A 429 1.18 -4.17 25.73
N ASN A 430 0.10 -3.80 25.03
CA ASN A 430 -0.59 -4.67 24.07
C ASN A 430 -1.48 -3.89 23.07
N ARG A 431 -0.91 -3.55 21.90
CA ARG A 431 -1.52 -2.76 20.80
C ARG A 431 -1.97 -1.34 21.22
N CYS A 432 -2.50 -0.55 20.28
CA CYS A 432 -3.09 0.76 20.55
C CYS A 432 -4.62 0.73 20.41
N ILE A 433 -5.12 0.42 19.21
CA ILE A 433 -6.55 0.32 18.89
C ILE A 433 -6.76 -0.92 18.02
N VAL A 434 -7.71 -1.76 18.43
CA VAL A 434 -8.11 -2.94 17.67
C VAL A 434 -9.55 -2.82 17.17
N ILE A 435 -9.70 -3.11 15.88
CA ILE A 435 -10.98 -3.33 15.22
C ILE A 435 -11.02 -4.82 14.86
N HIS A 436 -12.00 -5.54 15.39
CA HIS A 436 -12.16 -6.98 15.22
C HIS A 436 -13.62 -7.25 14.86
N GLY A 437 -13.88 -7.84 13.69
CA GLY A 437 -15.24 -8.19 13.25
C GLY A 437 -16.19 -7.00 13.13
N THR A 438 -15.63 -5.82 12.86
CA THR A 438 -16.31 -4.54 13.07
C THR A 438 -16.07 -3.58 11.91
N ASN A 439 -17.13 -2.92 11.46
CA ASN A 439 -17.14 -2.01 10.33
C ASN A 439 -17.53 -0.58 10.75
N GLY A 440 -17.19 0.40 9.92
CA GLY A 440 -17.73 1.77 10.01
C GLY A 440 -17.25 2.62 11.18
N THR A 441 -16.25 2.18 11.95
CA THR A 441 -15.69 2.95 13.08
C THR A 441 -14.94 4.19 12.59
N THR A 442 -14.84 5.21 13.45
CA THR A 442 -14.07 6.43 13.18
C THR A 442 -12.91 6.58 14.17
N ILE A 443 -11.70 6.46 13.66
CA ILE A 443 -10.42 6.59 14.38
C ILE A 443 -9.69 7.81 13.80
N ARG A 444 -9.82 9.00 14.41
CA ARG A 444 -9.28 10.25 13.83
C ARG A 444 -8.43 11.10 14.77
N ASN A 445 -7.34 11.68 14.28
CA ASN A 445 -6.47 12.64 15.00
C ASN A 445 -5.89 12.10 16.33
N ASN A 446 -5.81 10.78 16.51
CA ASN A 446 -5.34 10.19 17.76
C ASN A 446 -3.82 10.00 17.75
N ILE A 447 -3.22 9.97 18.93
CA ILE A 447 -1.78 9.71 19.10
C ILE A 447 -1.59 8.36 19.81
N CYS A 448 -0.92 7.44 19.13
CA CYS A 448 -0.43 6.19 19.71
C CYS A 448 1.08 6.34 19.98
N TYR A 449 1.52 6.21 21.24
CA TYR A 449 2.93 6.38 21.61
C TYR A 449 3.44 5.31 22.59
N ASP A 450 4.63 4.75 22.33
CA ASP A 450 5.27 3.72 23.18
C ASP A 450 4.35 2.48 23.28
N ILE A 451 4.21 1.80 22.13
CA ILE A 451 3.23 0.73 21.89
C ILE A 451 3.93 -0.60 21.63
N ALA A 452 3.47 -1.65 22.32
CA ALA A 452 3.95 -3.01 22.17
C ALA A 452 3.02 -3.86 21.28
N GLY A 453 3.54 -4.43 20.20
CA GLY A 453 2.77 -5.11 19.14
C GLY A 453 2.21 -4.14 18.11
N HIS A 454 1.58 -4.66 17.04
CA HIS A 454 0.96 -3.81 15.99
C HIS A 454 0.01 -2.78 16.61
N ALA A 455 0.16 -1.49 16.27
CA ALA A 455 -0.51 -0.42 17.01
C ALA A 455 -1.98 -0.24 16.59
N ILE A 456 -2.26 0.12 15.34
CA ILE A 456 -3.61 0.10 14.77
C ILE A 456 -3.77 -1.22 14.00
N PHE A 457 -4.72 -2.06 14.41
CA PHE A 457 -4.76 -3.47 14.02
C PHE A 457 -6.19 -3.91 13.63
N LEU A 458 -6.33 -4.43 12.40
CA LEU A 458 -7.51 -5.14 11.91
C LEU A 458 -7.31 -6.66 12.11
N GLU A 459 -8.15 -7.31 12.90
CA GLU A 459 -7.90 -8.67 13.42
C GLU A 459 -8.29 -9.79 12.40
N ASP A 460 -9.54 -9.85 11.94
CA ASP A 460 -10.08 -11.01 11.19
C ASP A 460 -10.16 -10.83 9.66
N ALA A 461 -9.70 -9.68 9.15
CA ALA A 461 -9.75 -9.29 7.73
C ALA A 461 -11.17 -9.07 7.16
N VAL A 462 -12.16 -8.81 8.02
CA VAL A 462 -13.55 -8.47 7.63
C VAL A 462 -13.92 -7.02 7.89
N GLU A 463 -13.04 -6.29 8.57
CA GLU A 463 -13.22 -4.94 9.07
C GLU A 463 -13.22 -3.92 7.93
N ARG A 464 -14.38 -3.32 7.64
CA ARG A 464 -14.59 -2.52 6.44
C ARG A 464 -15.26 -1.18 6.68
N ARG A 465 -15.08 -0.25 5.73
CA ARG A 465 -15.60 1.13 5.74
C ARG A 465 -15.24 1.93 7.00
N ASN A 466 -14.20 1.51 7.72
CA ASN A 466 -13.66 2.27 8.84
C ASN A 466 -12.90 3.50 8.31
N VAL A 467 -12.89 4.58 9.09
CA VAL A 467 -12.16 5.81 8.79
C VAL A 467 -10.99 5.93 9.77
N ILE A 468 -9.78 5.77 9.24
CA ILE A 468 -8.50 5.84 9.96
C ILE A 468 -7.75 7.06 9.42
N GLU A 469 -7.86 8.19 10.10
CA GLU A 469 -7.56 9.51 9.53
C GLU A 469 -6.72 10.41 10.44
N GLY A 470 -5.60 10.95 9.97
CA GLY A 470 -4.82 11.94 10.73
C GLY A 470 -4.18 11.42 12.03
N ASN A 471 -4.07 10.10 12.21
CA ASN A 471 -3.51 9.53 13.45
C ASN A 471 -1.97 9.52 13.40
N LEU A 472 -1.34 9.81 14.53
CA LEU A 472 0.11 9.83 14.73
C LEU A 472 0.53 8.59 15.53
N VAL A 473 1.20 7.63 14.88
CA VAL A 473 1.67 6.39 15.49
C VAL A 473 3.19 6.42 15.61
N LEU A 474 3.68 6.46 16.84
CA LEU A 474 5.09 6.60 17.19
C LEU A 474 5.56 5.49 18.13
N ARG A 475 6.82 5.06 17.95
CA ARG A 475 7.54 4.20 18.89
C ARG A 475 6.85 2.85 19.10
N VAL A 476 6.77 2.06 18.03
CA VAL A 476 6.20 0.69 18.04
C VAL A 476 7.31 -0.34 18.21
N ARG A 477 7.11 -1.31 19.10
CA ARG A 477 8.10 -2.34 19.47
C ARG A 477 7.47 -3.74 19.58
N GLN A 478 8.30 -4.79 19.53
CA GLN A 478 7.86 -6.15 19.86
C GLN A 478 7.35 -6.22 21.31
N PRO A 479 6.19 -6.85 21.56
CA PRO A 479 5.69 -7.02 22.91
C PRO A 479 6.49 -8.09 23.67
N PRO A 480 6.61 -7.99 25.01
CA PRO A 480 7.35 -8.98 25.82
C PRO A 480 6.87 -10.42 25.63
N GLN A 481 5.59 -10.58 25.26
CA GLN A 481 4.98 -11.85 24.87
C GLN A 481 4.18 -11.60 23.57
N PRO A 482 4.74 -11.98 22.39
CA PRO A 482 4.05 -11.95 21.09
C PRO A 482 2.76 -12.77 21.10
N LEU A 483 1.65 -12.21 20.62
CA LEU A 483 0.37 -12.90 20.53
C LEU A 483 0.27 -13.73 19.24
N ILE A 484 0.69 -13.13 18.12
CA ILE A 484 0.74 -13.76 16.80
C ILE A 484 2.17 -13.76 16.25
N ALA A 485 2.44 -14.58 15.23
CA ALA A 485 3.79 -14.70 14.66
C ALA A 485 4.36 -13.35 14.18
N SER A 486 3.52 -12.47 13.61
CA SER A 486 3.91 -11.16 13.08
C SER A 486 4.20 -10.08 14.13
N ASP A 487 3.86 -10.27 15.42
CA ASP A 487 4.26 -9.35 16.50
C ASP A 487 5.79 -9.41 16.75
N ARG A 488 6.50 -10.41 16.22
CA ARG A 488 7.95 -10.64 16.44
C ARG A 488 8.82 -9.85 15.45
N SER A 489 9.80 -9.10 15.94
CA SER A 489 10.70 -8.27 15.09
C SER A 489 11.46 -9.08 14.03
N SER A 490 11.80 -10.32 14.36
CA SER A 490 12.51 -11.26 13.48
C SER A 490 11.60 -11.93 12.45
N PHE A 491 10.27 -11.85 12.59
CA PHE A 491 9.33 -12.52 11.69
C PHE A 491 8.98 -11.63 10.49
N ARG A 492 9.76 -11.79 9.40
CA ARG A 492 9.67 -11.03 8.13
C ARG A 492 9.69 -9.50 8.33
N ARG A 493 8.51 -8.92 8.60
CA ARG A 493 8.20 -7.50 8.63
C ARG A 493 7.71 -6.96 9.99
N GLY A 494 7.52 -7.81 11.00
CA GLY A 494 7.41 -7.40 12.42
C GLY A 494 6.26 -6.45 12.83
N PRO A 495 6.28 -5.96 14.08
CA PRO A 495 5.21 -5.18 14.70
C PRO A 495 5.14 -3.77 14.09
N SER A 496 4.04 -3.49 13.39
CA SER A 496 3.90 -2.34 12.48
C SER A 496 3.01 -1.23 13.05
N GLY A 497 3.15 -0.01 12.53
CA GLY A 497 2.31 1.12 12.92
C GLY A 497 0.83 0.86 12.59
N PHE A 498 0.57 0.46 11.35
CA PHE A 498 -0.75 0.07 10.88
C PHE A 498 -0.70 -1.33 10.25
N TRP A 499 -1.48 -2.27 10.80
CA TRP A 499 -1.71 -3.61 10.26
C TRP A 499 -3.13 -3.67 9.70
N LEU A 500 -3.23 -3.70 8.37
CA LEU A 500 -4.46 -3.48 7.63
C LEU A 500 -4.75 -4.69 6.75
N THR A 501 -5.59 -5.61 7.25
CA THR A 501 -5.91 -6.89 6.61
C THR A 501 -7.10 -6.82 5.63
N ASN A 502 -7.80 -5.69 5.54
CA ASN A 502 -8.86 -5.48 4.56
C ASN A 502 -8.71 -4.15 3.78
N PRO A 503 -8.80 -4.14 2.44
CA PRO A 503 -8.59 -2.95 1.62
C PRO A 503 -9.79 -1.99 1.55
N ASP A 504 -11.03 -2.42 1.86
CA ASP A 504 -12.24 -1.58 1.86
C ASP A 504 -12.28 -0.72 3.15
N ASN A 505 -11.38 0.26 3.26
CA ASN A 505 -11.30 1.21 4.38
C ASN A 505 -10.78 2.58 3.89
N THR A 506 -11.06 3.66 4.63
CA THR A 506 -10.46 4.99 4.40
C THR A 506 -9.26 5.17 5.32
N VAL A 507 -8.05 5.24 4.75
CA VAL A 507 -6.78 5.37 5.48
C VAL A 507 -6.01 6.56 4.91
N ARG A 508 -6.15 7.76 5.50
CA ARG A 508 -5.50 8.97 4.97
C ARG A 508 -4.89 9.92 6.00
N GLY A 509 -3.82 10.61 5.62
CA GLY A 509 -3.17 11.64 6.45
C GLY A 509 -2.51 11.11 7.73
N ASN A 510 -2.31 9.80 7.87
CA ASN A 510 -1.73 9.20 9.06
C ASN A 510 -0.20 9.18 9.00
N VAL A 511 0.46 9.25 10.16
CA VAL A 511 1.92 9.13 10.29
C VAL A 511 2.26 7.84 11.03
N ALA A 512 3.23 7.09 10.50
CA ALA A 512 3.76 5.87 11.12
C ALA A 512 5.30 5.92 11.19
N ALA A 513 5.83 6.10 12.40
CA ALA A 513 7.27 6.26 12.58
C ALA A 513 7.83 5.67 13.87
N ASP A 514 9.16 5.52 13.90
CA ASP A 514 9.89 4.82 14.96
C ASP A 514 9.29 3.42 15.21
N THR A 515 9.02 2.65 14.14
CA THR A 515 8.46 1.29 14.25
C THR A 515 9.51 0.22 13.99
N GLU A 516 9.48 -0.84 14.80
CA GLU A 516 10.35 -2.01 14.67
C GLU A 516 9.91 -2.97 13.54
N GLY A 517 8.71 -2.76 13.00
CA GLY A 517 8.18 -3.37 11.77
C GLY A 517 8.07 -2.36 10.62
N ASN A 518 6.95 -2.42 9.87
CA ASN A 518 6.63 -1.45 8.82
C ASN A 518 5.92 -0.23 9.40
N GLY A 519 5.94 0.88 8.65
CA GLY A 519 4.97 1.96 8.86
C GLY A 519 3.53 1.46 8.63
N PHE A 520 3.25 1.01 7.39
CA PHE A 520 1.97 0.43 6.98
C PHE A 520 2.15 -0.96 6.35
N TRP A 521 1.47 -1.97 6.90
CA TRP A 521 1.38 -3.31 6.33
C TRP A 521 -0.02 -3.52 5.74
N LEU A 522 -0.12 -3.48 4.42
CA LEU A 522 -1.33 -3.80 3.65
C LEU A 522 -1.34 -5.31 3.39
N ALA A 523 -2.02 -6.04 4.27
CA ALA A 523 -1.83 -7.48 4.51
C ALA A 523 -3.08 -8.28 4.13
N PHE A 524 -3.57 -8.16 2.89
CA PHE A 524 -4.89 -8.66 2.49
C PHE A 524 -4.91 -10.17 2.19
N PRO A 525 -5.53 -11.05 3.01
CA PRO A 525 -5.51 -12.50 2.81
C PRO A 525 -6.51 -12.99 1.75
N ASP A 526 -6.38 -14.26 1.34
CA ASP A 526 -7.31 -14.92 0.41
C ASP A 526 -8.75 -15.01 0.97
N GLN A 527 -8.87 -15.12 2.29
CA GLN A 527 -10.10 -15.36 3.04
C GLN A 527 -9.99 -14.73 4.45
N PRO A 528 -11.11 -14.38 5.10
CA PRO A 528 -11.15 -14.02 6.51
C PRO A 528 -10.62 -15.09 7.47
N LEU A 529 -10.21 -14.64 8.66
CA LEU A 529 -9.55 -15.44 9.70
C LEU A 529 -10.40 -15.50 10.98
N GLY A 530 -9.89 -16.20 12.00
CA GLY A 530 -10.34 -16.09 13.39
C GLY A 530 -11.79 -16.45 13.62
N ALA A 531 -12.55 -15.53 14.23
CA ALA A 531 -13.96 -15.68 14.54
C ALA A 531 -14.84 -15.47 13.30
N ASN A 532 -14.45 -14.58 12.39
CA ASN A 532 -15.24 -14.19 11.22
C ASN A 532 -14.85 -14.93 9.92
N LYS A 533 -14.07 -16.02 9.98
CA LYS A 533 -13.75 -16.90 8.84
C LYS A 533 -14.93 -17.53 8.09
N ARG A 534 -16.17 -17.31 8.52
CA ARG A 534 -17.40 -17.66 7.78
C ARG A 534 -17.90 -16.55 6.84
N VAL A 535 -17.46 -15.30 7.03
CA VAL A 535 -17.92 -14.16 6.21
C VAL A 535 -17.46 -14.36 4.75
N PRO A 536 -18.39 -14.41 3.77
CA PRO A 536 -18.08 -14.86 2.41
C PRO A 536 -17.45 -13.76 1.53
N ILE A 537 -16.29 -13.24 1.92
CA ILE A 537 -15.51 -12.24 1.18
C ILE A 537 -14.09 -12.76 0.87
N ARG A 538 -13.38 -12.07 -0.03
CA ARG A 538 -11.96 -12.34 -0.34
C ARG A 538 -11.17 -11.02 -0.28
N PRO A 539 -10.52 -10.71 0.85
CA PRO A 539 -9.82 -9.42 1.02
C PRO A 539 -8.79 -9.14 -0.07
N VAL A 540 -8.05 -10.15 -0.54
CA VAL A 540 -7.10 -10.06 -1.67
C VAL A 540 -7.73 -9.64 -3.02
N HIS A 541 -9.06 -9.67 -3.14
CA HIS A 541 -9.83 -9.26 -4.32
C HIS A 541 -10.79 -8.08 -4.07
N LEU A 542 -10.97 -7.62 -2.83
CA LEU A 542 -11.81 -6.44 -2.59
C LEU A 542 -11.15 -5.18 -3.16
N PRO A 543 -11.92 -4.25 -3.77
CA PRO A 543 -11.41 -2.94 -4.18
C PRO A 543 -10.71 -2.20 -3.03
N LEU A 544 -9.70 -1.40 -3.35
CA LEU A 544 -9.04 -0.52 -2.39
C LEU A 544 -9.93 0.70 -2.14
N GLY A 545 -10.14 1.03 -0.87
CA GLY A 545 -10.67 2.32 -0.46
C GLY A 545 -9.62 3.43 -0.60
N ILE A 546 -9.84 4.55 0.08
CA ILE A 546 -8.91 5.69 0.04
C ILE A 546 -7.62 5.32 0.78
N PHE A 547 -6.48 5.31 0.09
CA PHE A 547 -5.15 5.28 0.71
C PHE A 547 -4.30 6.44 0.20
N SER A 548 -4.29 7.55 0.92
CA SER A 548 -3.58 8.77 0.48
C SER A 548 -3.01 9.64 1.60
N HIS A 549 -2.06 10.53 1.28
CA HIS A 549 -1.47 11.49 2.23
C HIS A 549 -0.81 10.89 3.48
N ASN A 550 -0.56 9.57 3.52
CA ASN A 550 0.07 8.91 4.66
C ASN A 550 1.60 9.06 4.60
N VAL A 551 2.22 9.22 5.77
CA VAL A 551 3.67 9.40 5.93
C VAL A 551 4.25 8.21 6.70
N ALA A 552 5.31 7.59 6.21
CA ALA A 552 5.98 6.48 6.88
C ALA A 552 7.50 6.62 6.91
N HIS A 553 8.08 6.82 8.09
CA HIS A 553 9.51 7.07 8.22
C HIS A 553 10.18 6.46 9.45
N SER A 554 11.51 6.41 9.45
CA SER A 554 12.28 5.96 10.61
C SER A 554 11.87 4.55 11.08
N ASN A 555 11.52 3.67 10.14
CA ASN A 555 11.06 2.30 10.41
C ASN A 555 12.16 1.27 10.10
N SER A 556 12.11 0.14 10.80
CA SER A 556 13.06 -0.98 10.64
C SER A 556 12.82 -1.79 9.36
N LYS A 557 11.58 -1.76 8.84
CA LYS A 557 11.09 -2.43 7.61
C LYS A 557 10.54 -1.35 6.65
N PRO A 558 9.90 -1.68 5.51
CA PRO A 558 9.42 -0.68 4.57
C PRO A 558 8.50 0.36 5.22
N GLY A 559 8.50 1.58 4.67
CA GLY A 559 7.46 2.56 4.98
C GLY A 559 6.08 2.01 4.65
N ILE A 560 5.94 1.35 3.49
CA ILE A 560 4.74 0.61 3.08
C ILE A 560 5.11 -0.78 2.54
N ASN A 561 4.38 -1.81 2.98
CA ASN A 561 4.50 -3.18 2.47
C ASN A 561 3.12 -3.74 2.06
N ILE A 562 2.95 -4.03 0.76
CA ILE A 562 1.76 -4.63 0.13
C ILE A 562 2.10 -6.06 -0.35
N ASP A 563 2.48 -6.92 0.59
CA ASP A 563 2.83 -8.34 0.39
C ASP A 563 2.79 -9.04 1.77
N PHE A 564 3.05 -10.34 1.84
CA PHE A 564 3.13 -11.10 3.09
C PHE A 564 1.84 -11.00 3.94
N ALA A 565 0.69 -11.29 3.35
CA ALA A 565 -0.58 -11.38 4.07
C ALA A 565 -0.62 -12.61 5.01
N PRO A 566 -1.40 -12.59 6.11
CA PRO A 566 -1.63 -13.75 6.94
C PRO A 566 -2.38 -14.85 6.18
N PHE A 567 -2.32 -16.09 6.66
CA PHE A 567 -3.09 -17.21 6.08
C PHE A 567 -3.65 -18.20 7.10
N ASP A 568 -3.34 -18.02 8.39
CA ASP A 568 -3.82 -18.83 9.50
C ASP A 568 -4.06 -17.95 10.75
N ASP A 569 -4.73 -18.53 11.75
CA ASP A 569 -5.16 -17.82 12.97
C ASP A 569 -3.97 -17.54 13.92
N GLU A 570 -2.84 -18.24 13.72
CA GLU A 570 -1.54 -17.98 14.36
C GLU A 570 -0.83 -16.72 13.82
N GLY A 571 -1.33 -16.15 12.72
CA GLY A 571 -0.79 -14.96 12.08
C GLY A 571 0.52 -15.21 11.31
N ASN A 572 0.77 -16.44 10.86
CA ASN A 572 1.84 -16.70 9.91
C ASN A 572 1.50 -16.06 8.56
N THR A 573 2.51 -15.50 7.90
CA THR A 573 2.33 -14.76 6.65
C THR A 573 3.00 -15.45 5.47
N LYS A 574 2.37 -15.34 4.29
CA LYS A 574 2.82 -15.89 3.00
C LYS A 574 2.80 -14.82 1.91
N GLU A 575 3.62 -15.01 0.88
CA GLU A 575 3.57 -14.16 -0.31
C GLU A 575 2.17 -14.26 -0.96
N ILE A 576 1.57 -13.10 -1.23
CA ILE A 576 0.22 -13.00 -1.78
C ILE A 576 0.17 -11.84 -2.78
N LYS A 577 -0.48 -12.02 -3.92
CA LYS A 577 -0.60 -10.97 -4.94
C LYS A 577 -1.98 -10.32 -4.82
N TYR A 578 -2.01 -9.06 -4.42
CA TYR A 578 -3.26 -8.30 -4.36
C TYR A 578 -3.74 -7.98 -5.79
N ILE A 579 -4.94 -8.45 -6.12
CA ILE A 579 -5.56 -8.28 -7.43
C ILE A 579 -7.03 -7.95 -7.19
N PRO A 580 -7.40 -6.68 -6.99
CA PRO A 580 -8.78 -6.31 -6.75
C PRO A 580 -9.64 -6.58 -7.98
N THR A 581 -10.89 -6.98 -7.76
CA THR A 581 -11.92 -7.19 -8.78
C THR A 581 -13.14 -6.35 -8.47
N VAL A 582 -14.00 -6.10 -9.47
CA VAL A 582 -15.13 -5.15 -9.39
C VAL A 582 -15.98 -5.31 -8.11
N ASN A 583 -16.16 -6.53 -7.59
CA ASN A 583 -17.01 -6.83 -6.42
C ASN A 583 -16.34 -7.78 -5.38
N GLY A 584 -15.02 -8.02 -5.41
CA GLY A 584 -14.40 -9.05 -4.57
C GLY A 584 -14.61 -10.49 -5.03
N GLU A 585 -15.13 -10.66 -6.25
CA GLU A 585 -15.25 -11.93 -6.96
C GLU A 585 -13.86 -12.56 -7.22
N PRO A 586 -13.77 -13.89 -7.41
CA PRO A 586 -12.53 -14.54 -7.84
C PRO A 586 -11.94 -13.89 -9.09
N PHE A 587 -10.61 -13.75 -9.11
CA PHE A 587 -9.89 -13.14 -10.22
C PHE A 587 -10.11 -13.88 -11.55
N ARG A 588 -10.47 -13.10 -12.56
CA ARG A 588 -10.38 -13.37 -13.99
C ARG A 588 -9.73 -12.14 -14.64
N TYR A 589 -9.06 -12.30 -15.78
CA TYR A 589 -8.32 -11.18 -16.37
C TYR A 589 -9.25 -10.00 -16.72
N GLU A 590 -10.52 -10.28 -17.02
CA GLU A 590 -11.54 -9.33 -17.45
C GLU A 590 -12.28 -8.64 -16.29
N ASN A 591 -12.18 -9.15 -15.04
CA ASN A 591 -12.90 -8.58 -13.88
C ASN A 591 -12.02 -7.87 -12.85
N ARG A 592 -10.70 -7.82 -13.06
CA ARG A 592 -9.80 -7.00 -12.24
C ARG A 592 -10.10 -5.51 -12.37
N VAL A 593 -9.73 -4.70 -11.37
CA VAL A 593 -9.84 -3.23 -11.40
C VAL A 593 -8.49 -2.57 -11.15
N ARG A 594 -8.30 -1.37 -11.72
CA ARG A 594 -7.13 -0.50 -11.42
C ARG A 594 -7.40 0.23 -10.11
N PHE A 595 -6.38 0.38 -9.27
CA PHE A 595 -6.49 1.03 -7.95
C PHE A 595 -5.35 2.01 -7.71
N THR A 596 -5.55 3.03 -6.87
CA THR A 596 -4.59 4.13 -6.69
C THR A 596 -4.07 4.23 -5.24
N LEU A 597 -2.77 4.45 -5.06
CA LEU A 597 -2.17 5.03 -3.86
C LEU A 597 -1.59 6.39 -4.23
N SER A 598 -1.86 7.44 -3.43
CA SER A 598 -1.50 8.81 -3.81
C SER A 598 -1.03 9.70 -2.67
N ASP A 599 -0.19 10.70 -2.98
CA ASP A 599 0.30 11.71 -2.03
C ASP A 599 1.07 11.11 -0.83
N ILE A 600 1.57 9.90 -1.00
CA ILE A 600 2.27 9.11 0.02
C ILE A 600 3.71 9.58 0.16
N THR A 601 4.17 9.78 1.39
CA THR A 601 5.56 10.15 1.71
C THR A 601 6.26 9.04 2.50
N THR A 602 7.46 8.62 2.06
CA THR A 602 8.26 7.60 2.76
C THR A 602 9.72 8.02 2.91
N TYR A 603 10.29 8.03 4.12
CA TYR A 603 11.70 8.39 4.29
C TYR A 603 12.46 7.66 5.41
N LYS A 604 13.79 7.57 5.32
CA LYS A 604 14.65 7.01 6.38
C LYS A 604 14.28 5.57 6.84
N ASN A 605 13.60 4.79 6.01
CA ASN A 605 13.23 3.41 6.33
C ASN A 605 14.41 2.47 6.02
N ASN A 606 14.71 1.53 6.93
CA ASN A 606 15.90 0.68 6.90
C ASN A 606 15.84 -0.50 5.90
N ASP A 607 14.68 -0.73 5.27
CA ASP A 607 14.43 -1.79 4.28
C ASP A 607 13.36 -1.28 3.31
N ASN A 608 13.78 -0.60 2.25
CA ASN A 608 12.96 -0.04 1.17
C ASN A 608 12.00 1.10 1.57
N GLY A 609 11.61 1.93 0.59
CA GLY A 609 10.55 2.94 0.79
C GLY A 609 9.16 2.30 0.72
N LEU A 610 8.89 1.63 -0.40
CA LEU A 610 7.68 0.83 -0.63
C LEU A 610 8.03 -0.55 -1.21
N TRP A 611 7.41 -1.60 -0.68
CA TRP A 611 7.40 -2.96 -1.22
C TRP A 611 5.98 -3.36 -1.67
N ASN A 612 5.83 -4.01 -2.83
CA ASN A 612 4.51 -4.48 -3.30
C ASN A 612 4.53 -5.84 -4.02
N ARG A 613 3.36 -6.48 -4.08
CA ARG A 613 3.02 -7.60 -4.97
C ARG A 613 1.57 -7.46 -5.41
N VAL A 614 1.35 -6.84 -6.57
CA VAL A 614 0.04 -6.28 -6.97
C VAL A 614 -0.23 -6.46 -8.48
N SER A 615 -1.48 -6.35 -8.93
CA SER A 615 -1.79 -6.18 -10.36
C SER A 615 -2.62 -4.91 -10.58
N TRP A 616 -2.30 -4.16 -11.64
CA TRP A 616 -2.97 -2.91 -12.02
C TRP A 616 -2.97 -1.76 -10.98
N PRO A 617 -1.85 -1.45 -10.29
CA PRO A 617 -1.76 -0.27 -9.42
C PRO A 617 -1.50 1.04 -10.19
N ASP A 618 -1.91 2.16 -9.61
CA ASP A 618 -1.38 3.50 -9.87
C ASP A 618 -0.70 4.03 -8.59
N TYR A 619 0.53 4.50 -8.71
CA TYR A 619 1.23 5.26 -7.68
C TYR A 619 1.41 6.70 -8.17
N VAL A 620 0.70 7.65 -7.53
CA VAL A 620 0.52 9.01 -8.05
C VAL A 620 1.03 10.03 -7.03
N ARG A 621 1.92 10.94 -7.43
CA ARG A 621 2.53 11.93 -6.52
C ARG A 621 3.20 11.29 -5.29
N PHE A 622 3.89 10.16 -5.49
CA PHE A 622 4.65 9.47 -4.46
C PHE A 622 5.93 10.24 -4.13
N VAL A 623 6.22 10.46 -2.84
CA VAL A 623 7.46 11.06 -2.35
C VAL A 623 8.26 10.00 -1.60
N SER A 624 9.51 9.77 -2.00
CA SER A 624 10.37 8.75 -1.36
C SER A 624 11.80 9.26 -1.23
N ALA A 625 12.31 9.39 0.00
CA ALA A 625 13.58 10.06 0.31
C ALA A 625 14.47 9.27 1.29
N ASP A 626 15.79 9.27 1.09
CA ASP A 626 16.79 8.65 1.98
C ASP A 626 16.60 7.17 2.40
N ASN A 627 15.63 6.44 1.84
CA ASN A 627 15.38 5.04 2.19
C ASN A 627 16.60 4.15 1.88
N VAL A 628 16.68 2.99 2.54
CA VAL A 628 17.75 2.01 2.35
C VAL A 628 17.35 1.02 1.26
N GLY A 629 18.20 0.83 0.24
CA GLY A 629 17.94 -0.11 -0.85
C GLY A 629 17.01 0.48 -1.94
N MET A 630 15.85 -0.13 -2.17
CA MET A 630 14.95 0.26 -3.26
C MET A 630 13.84 1.20 -2.76
N PHE A 631 13.75 2.38 -3.35
CA PHE A 631 12.81 3.42 -2.91
C PHE A 631 11.37 3.09 -3.31
N PHE A 632 11.22 2.48 -4.48
CA PHE A 632 10.07 1.70 -4.89
C PHE A 632 10.55 0.32 -5.36
N ALA A 633 9.95 -0.75 -4.84
CA ALA A 633 10.17 -2.12 -5.31
C ALA A 633 8.89 -2.96 -5.29
N GLY A 634 8.79 -3.95 -6.16
CA GLY A 634 7.79 -5.00 -6.01
C GLY A 634 7.57 -5.89 -7.22
N ALA A 635 6.93 -7.03 -6.96
CA ALA A 635 6.50 -8.01 -7.97
C ALA A 635 5.10 -7.66 -8.52
N GLY A 636 4.96 -6.43 -9.01
CA GLY A 636 3.73 -5.91 -9.60
C GLY A 636 3.53 -6.27 -11.07
N ASP A 637 2.39 -5.91 -11.65
CA ASP A 637 2.20 -5.84 -13.12
C ASP A 637 1.20 -4.75 -13.54
N SER A 638 1.26 -4.36 -14.82
CA SER A 638 0.36 -3.38 -15.46
C SER A 638 0.32 -2.00 -14.77
N GLY A 639 1.33 -1.70 -13.96
CA GLY A 639 1.31 -0.61 -12.99
C GLY A 639 1.71 0.75 -13.55
N LYS A 640 1.51 1.81 -12.76
CA LYS A 640 1.98 3.16 -13.07
C LYS A 640 2.71 3.79 -11.89
N ILE A 641 3.76 4.55 -12.17
CA ILE A 641 4.41 5.48 -11.22
C ILE A 641 4.50 6.82 -11.93
N VAL A 642 3.71 7.80 -11.47
CA VAL A 642 3.51 9.07 -12.18
C VAL A 642 3.54 10.29 -11.25
N ASP A 643 3.94 11.44 -11.80
CA ASP A 643 4.04 12.73 -11.13
C ASP A 643 4.84 12.69 -9.80
N SER A 644 5.74 11.72 -9.63
CA SER A 644 6.36 11.38 -8.33
C SER A 644 7.77 11.95 -8.15
N LEU A 645 8.22 12.08 -6.90
CA LEU A 645 9.50 12.66 -6.49
C LEU A 645 10.32 11.67 -5.66
N ILE A 646 11.44 11.19 -6.21
CA ILE A 646 12.28 10.18 -5.57
C ILE A 646 13.68 10.76 -5.34
N ILE A 647 14.14 10.81 -4.09
CA ILE A 647 15.31 11.57 -3.63
C ILE A 647 16.31 10.63 -2.96
N GLY A 648 17.32 10.19 -3.71
CA GLY A 648 18.29 9.20 -3.26
C GLY A 648 19.03 9.63 -2.00
N GLU A 649 19.38 10.91 -1.89
CA GLU A 649 19.95 11.57 -0.72
C GLU A 649 19.40 13.00 -0.59
N SER A 650 18.88 13.36 0.58
CA SER A 650 18.33 14.70 0.86
C SER A 650 19.35 15.63 1.53
N LEU A 651 18.92 16.81 2.00
CA LEU A 651 19.73 17.70 2.85
C LEU A 651 19.75 17.26 4.32
N ASN A 652 18.95 16.26 4.71
CA ASN A 652 18.90 15.66 6.04
C ASN A 652 19.95 14.52 6.19
N ASN A 653 21.16 14.72 5.67
CA ASN A 653 22.16 13.67 5.44
C ASN A 653 23.31 13.61 6.47
N GLN A 654 23.13 14.17 7.67
CA GLN A 654 24.18 14.20 8.70
C GLN A 654 24.57 12.80 9.21
N SER A 655 23.60 11.89 9.34
CA SER A 655 23.81 10.51 9.76
C SER A 655 24.09 9.60 8.57
N PRO A 656 25.11 8.72 8.63
CA PRO A 656 25.38 7.77 7.56
C PRO A 656 24.25 6.76 7.43
N ARG A 657 23.91 6.42 6.19
CA ARG A 657 22.87 5.43 5.87
C ARG A 657 23.26 4.04 6.36
N PRO A 658 22.32 3.25 6.93
CA PRO A 658 22.55 1.83 7.21
C PRO A 658 23.04 1.08 5.97
N THR A 659 24.13 0.31 6.12
CA THR A 659 24.72 -0.49 5.04
C THR A 659 23.92 -1.77 4.79
N THR A 660 23.62 -2.05 3.52
CA THR A 660 22.95 -3.29 3.07
C THR A 660 23.56 -3.80 1.77
N ASP A 661 23.34 -5.08 1.45
CA ASP A 661 23.81 -5.73 0.21
C ASP A 661 23.16 -5.21 -1.08
N GLN A 662 22.03 -4.49 -0.96
CA GLN A 662 21.35 -3.85 -2.09
C GLN A 662 21.64 -2.34 -2.09
N PRO A 663 22.36 -1.81 -3.10
CA PRO A 663 22.58 -0.38 -3.23
C PRO A 663 21.32 0.44 -3.54
N ASN A 664 21.40 1.75 -3.29
CA ASN A 664 20.27 2.65 -3.48
C ASN A 664 19.80 2.68 -4.95
N THR A 665 18.51 2.42 -5.17
CA THR A 665 17.87 2.47 -6.50
C THR A 665 16.49 3.13 -6.40
N ALA A 666 16.15 4.03 -7.32
CA ALA A 666 14.90 4.80 -7.24
C ALA A 666 13.66 3.92 -7.51
N VAL A 667 13.67 3.16 -8.60
CA VAL A 667 12.55 2.28 -8.99
C VAL A 667 13.05 0.91 -9.44
N ALA A 668 12.54 -0.14 -8.80
CA ALA A 668 12.66 -1.53 -9.24
C ALA A 668 11.30 -2.08 -9.65
N SER A 669 10.98 -1.96 -10.94
CA SER A 669 9.76 -2.48 -11.56
C SER A 669 9.95 -3.91 -12.06
N TYR A 670 9.01 -4.81 -11.72
CA TYR A 670 9.00 -6.18 -12.24
C TYR A 670 8.92 -6.19 -13.78
N HIS A 671 9.92 -6.79 -14.44
CA HIS A 671 9.97 -7.09 -15.89
C HIS A 671 9.52 -5.98 -16.85
N SER A 672 9.78 -4.70 -16.55
CA SER A 672 9.30 -3.51 -17.31
C SER A 672 7.77 -3.36 -17.44
N THR A 673 7.00 -4.00 -16.55
CA THR A 673 5.52 -4.01 -16.54
C THR A 673 4.88 -2.78 -15.89
N PHE A 674 5.68 -1.78 -15.52
CA PHE A 674 5.22 -0.49 -15.00
C PHE A 674 5.53 0.62 -15.99
N ASP A 675 4.54 1.48 -16.21
CA ASP A 675 4.71 2.75 -16.91
C ASP A 675 5.28 3.76 -15.88
N ILE A 676 6.48 4.29 -16.10
CA ILE A 676 7.16 5.19 -15.16
C ILE A 676 7.32 6.57 -15.84
N ASP A 677 6.32 7.45 -15.75
CA ASP A 677 6.22 8.69 -16.54
C ASP A 677 6.23 9.96 -15.66
N ASN A 678 6.83 11.04 -16.16
CA ASN A 678 6.81 12.38 -15.57
C ASN A 678 7.31 12.46 -14.10
N ASN A 679 8.25 11.59 -13.71
CA ASN A 679 8.82 11.59 -12.35
C ASN A 679 10.11 12.40 -12.26
N VAL A 680 10.42 12.92 -11.07
CA VAL A 680 11.66 13.61 -10.76
C VAL A 680 12.51 12.72 -9.86
N ILE A 681 13.72 12.39 -10.32
CA ILE A 681 14.62 11.46 -9.62
C ILE A 681 15.94 12.19 -9.33
N VAL A 682 16.21 12.42 -8.04
CA VAL A 682 17.26 13.30 -7.53
C VAL A 682 18.32 12.51 -6.77
N ASN A 683 19.60 12.84 -6.93
CA ASN A 683 20.72 12.33 -6.12
C ASN A 683 20.81 10.78 -6.06
N PHE A 684 20.70 10.09 -7.20
CA PHE A 684 20.97 8.64 -7.32
C PHE A 684 22.26 8.34 -8.10
N PRO A 685 23.46 8.48 -7.49
CA PRO A 685 24.70 8.07 -8.12
C PRO A 685 24.76 6.54 -8.32
N LEU A 686 25.65 6.08 -9.21
CA LEU A 686 25.93 4.65 -9.32
C LEU A 686 26.76 4.14 -8.14
N HIS A 687 26.46 2.92 -7.74
CA HIS A 687 27.27 2.19 -6.77
C HIS A 687 28.46 1.49 -7.44
N ASN A 688 29.51 1.22 -6.66
CA ASN A 688 30.72 0.52 -7.13
C ASN A 688 30.49 -0.98 -7.38
N ARG A 689 29.49 -1.59 -6.74
CA ARG A 689 29.05 -2.98 -7.00
C ARG A 689 28.51 -3.09 -8.44
N LEU A 690 29.03 -4.07 -9.17
CA LEU A 690 28.68 -4.34 -10.58
C LEU A 690 27.54 -5.37 -10.72
N ASP A 691 27.33 -6.18 -9.68
CA ASP A 691 26.43 -7.33 -9.58
C ASP A 691 25.05 -6.99 -8.97
N ARG A 692 24.78 -5.69 -8.75
CA ARG A 692 23.53 -5.18 -8.14
C ARG A 692 23.07 -3.90 -8.84
N ALA A 693 21.76 -3.67 -8.82
CA ALA A 693 21.20 -2.44 -9.37
C ALA A 693 21.59 -1.22 -8.52
N SER A 694 21.71 -0.07 -9.19
CA SER A 694 21.85 1.27 -8.61
C SER A 694 21.49 2.32 -9.66
N GLY A 695 21.15 3.54 -9.22
CA GLY A 695 20.68 4.62 -10.08
C GLY A 695 19.15 4.77 -10.08
N ALA A 696 18.58 5.33 -11.14
CA ALA A 696 17.13 5.53 -11.26
C ALA A 696 16.37 4.21 -11.48
N PHE A 697 16.70 3.45 -12.52
CA PHE A 697 15.94 2.29 -12.97
C PHE A 697 16.71 0.96 -12.73
N ALA A 698 16.09 0.03 -12.00
CA ALA A 698 16.60 -1.33 -11.83
C ALA A 698 16.21 -2.22 -13.02
N THR A 699 17.18 -2.82 -13.70
CA THR A 699 16.94 -3.75 -14.83
C THR A 699 17.53 -5.14 -14.59
N ASN A 700 17.82 -5.50 -13.34
CA ASN A 700 18.44 -6.78 -12.96
C ASN A 700 17.45 -7.95 -12.89
N ASP A 701 16.16 -7.66 -12.86
CA ASP A 701 15.05 -8.63 -12.85
C ASP A 701 14.51 -8.91 -14.27
N TYR A 702 15.04 -8.26 -15.32
CA TYR A 702 14.51 -8.37 -16.67
C TYR A 702 15.01 -9.67 -17.35
N TYR A 703 14.42 -10.82 -17.00
CA TYR A 703 14.79 -12.17 -17.51
C TYR A 703 13.67 -12.92 -18.24
N THR A 704 12.45 -12.39 -18.37
CA THR A 704 11.37 -13.07 -19.10
C THR A 704 11.49 -13.00 -20.62
N ARG A 705 12.42 -12.22 -21.16
CA ARG A 705 12.60 -11.98 -22.60
C ARG A 705 14.04 -11.61 -22.95
N ALA A 706 14.45 -11.85 -24.19
CA ALA A 706 15.79 -11.50 -24.66
C ALA A 706 15.95 -10.02 -25.05
N VAL A 707 14.90 -9.42 -25.63
CA VAL A 707 14.86 -7.99 -25.97
C VAL A 707 13.71 -7.37 -25.21
N ASP A 708 14.01 -6.36 -24.41
CA ASP A 708 13.00 -5.57 -23.71
C ASP A 708 12.70 -4.27 -24.48
N ARG A 709 11.43 -3.84 -24.41
CA ARG A 709 10.90 -2.64 -25.08
C ARG A 709 10.00 -1.80 -24.17
N GLY A 710 9.80 -2.18 -22.92
CA GLY A 710 8.83 -1.56 -22.00
C GLY A 710 9.20 -0.14 -21.62
N LEU A 711 10.49 0.21 -21.68
CA LEU A 711 11.03 1.55 -21.42
C LEU A 711 10.44 2.65 -22.32
N ILE A 712 9.76 2.32 -23.43
CA ILE A 712 8.95 3.28 -24.19
C ILE A 712 7.85 3.94 -23.33
N ARG A 713 7.32 3.19 -22.36
CA ARG A 713 6.31 3.63 -21.39
C ARG A 713 6.89 4.45 -20.23
N ASN A 714 8.19 4.78 -20.31
CA ASN A 714 8.89 5.59 -19.31
C ASN A 714 9.38 6.96 -19.85
N PRO A 715 8.55 7.79 -20.50
CA PRO A 715 8.98 9.12 -20.95
C PRO A 715 9.12 10.11 -19.78
N HIS A 716 9.59 11.32 -20.09
CA HIS A 716 9.60 12.51 -19.22
C HIS A 716 10.27 12.44 -17.84
N ASN A 717 10.97 11.36 -17.46
CA ASN A 717 11.63 11.31 -16.15
C ASN A 717 12.84 12.25 -16.09
N ARG A 718 12.78 13.25 -15.21
CA ARG A 718 13.86 14.24 -15.03
C ARG A 718 14.86 13.74 -13.99
N LEU A 719 16.03 13.31 -14.47
CA LEU A 719 17.16 12.87 -13.64
C LEU A 719 18.02 14.08 -13.24
N ILE A 720 18.25 14.28 -11.94
CA ILE A 720 19.07 15.39 -11.40
C ILE A 720 20.11 14.80 -10.44
N ASN A 721 21.40 14.96 -10.75
CA ASN A 721 22.51 14.26 -10.04
C ASN A 721 22.29 12.73 -9.92
N ALA A 722 21.51 12.16 -10.84
CA ALA A 722 21.05 10.78 -10.83
C ALA A 722 21.49 10.08 -12.11
N HIS A 723 22.05 8.88 -11.97
CA HIS A 723 22.42 8.05 -13.10
C HIS A 723 21.21 7.18 -13.52
N PRO A 724 20.89 7.06 -14.83
CA PRO A 724 19.70 6.34 -15.30
C PRO A 724 19.62 4.87 -14.83
N GLY A 725 20.74 4.15 -14.77
CA GLY A 725 20.81 2.85 -14.09
C GLY A 725 22.08 2.06 -14.42
N ARG A 726 22.39 1.04 -13.62
CA ARG A 726 23.44 0.06 -13.94
C ARG A 726 22.90 -1.15 -14.70
N ARG A 727 23.53 -1.49 -15.83
CA ARG A 727 23.36 -2.76 -16.53
C ARG A 727 24.03 -3.84 -15.69
N VAL A 728 23.26 -4.46 -14.79
CA VAL A 728 23.74 -5.63 -14.06
C VAL A 728 24.07 -6.70 -15.09
N ILE A 729 25.36 -7.02 -15.20
CA ILE A 729 25.85 -8.07 -16.09
C ILE A 729 25.31 -9.38 -15.53
N SER A 730 24.55 -10.10 -16.34
CA SER A 730 24.19 -11.48 -16.01
C SER A 730 25.50 -12.25 -15.82
N PRO A 731 25.85 -12.76 -14.62
CA PRO A 731 27.19 -13.26 -14.27
C PRO A 731 27.54 -14.60 -14.93
N ASN A 732 26.82 -14.90 -16.01
CA ASN A 732 26.56 -16.17 -16.67
C ASN A 732 27.00 -16.12 -18.14
N ILE A 733 26.97 -14.93 -18.75
CA ILE A 733 27.39 -14.75 -20.14
C ILE A 733 28.92 -14.88 -20.18
N ASN A 734 29.39 -16.01 -20.72
CA ASN A 734 30.80 -16.40 -20.80
C ASN A 734 31.47 -16.67 -19.44
N THR A 735 30.72 -17.20 -18.46
CA THR A 735 31.28 -17.88 -17.27
C THR A 735 30.75 -19.32 -17.15
N PRO A 736 31.46 -20.25 -16.49
CA PRO A 736 31.02 -21.65 -16.40
C PRO A 736 29.80 -21.92 -15.50
N ALA A 737 29.25 -20.92 -14.79
CA ALA A 737 28.35 -21.13 -13.66
C ALA A 737 26.85 -20.84 -13.94
N GLY A 738 26.51 -20.36 -15.14
CA GLY A 738 25.27 -19.61 -15.34
C GLY A 738 24.07 -20.34 -15.93
N ASN A 739 23.03 -20.58 -15.11
CA ASN A 739 21.82 -21.34 -15.48
C ASN A 739 20.59 -20.51 -15.89
N ALA A 740 20.75 -19.21 -16.13
CA ALA A 740 19.68 -18.30 -16.60
C ALA A 740 20.27 -17.10 -17.34
N ALA A 741 19.51 -16.52 -18.29
CA ALA A 741 19.87 -15.29 -18.97
C ALA A 741 18.96 -14.12 -18.55
N LEU A 742 19.55 -12.94 -18.37
CA LEU A 742 18.79 -11.67 -18.43
C LEU A 742 18.57 -11.28 -19.90
N ALA A 743 17.74 -10.27 -20.17
CA ALA A 743 17.62 -9.64 -21.48
C ALA A 743 18.99 -9.12 -21.95
N GLY A 744 19.37 -9.36 -23.20
CA GLY A 744 20.65 -8.88 -23.77
C GLY A 744 20.59 -7.44 -24.26
N ALA A 745 19.43 -6.99 -24.75
CA ALA A 745 19.19 -5.61 -25.19
C ALA A 745 17.92 -5.04 -24.57
N LEU A 746 18.01 -3.80 -24.08
CA LEU A 746 16.85 -3.00 -23.65
C LEU A 746 16.71 -1.83 -24.62
N TRP A 747 15.55 -1.61 -25.23
CA TRP A 747 15.32 -0.46 -26.11
C TRP A 747 15.27 0.84 -25.29
N ASP A 748 16.06 1.84 -25.66
CA ASP A 748 16.10 3.17 -25.03
C ASP A 748 15.57 4.24 -26.00
N PRO A 749 14.25 4.35 -26.18
CA PRO A 749 13.64 5.33 -27.08
C PRO A 749 13.78 6.78 -26.59
N HIS A 750 14.09 6.98 -25.31
CA HIS A 750 14.13 8.31 -24.67
C HIS A 750 15.55 8.87 -24.52
N GLY A 751 16.58 8.03 -24.68
CA GLY A 751 17.99 8.44 -24.67
C GLY A 751 18.58 8.58 -23.27
N TYR A 752 18.09 7.80 -22.30
CA TYR A 752 18.60 7.82 -20.93
C TYR A 752 20.06 7.34 -20.86
N TRP A 753 20.43 6.30 -21.62
CA TRP A 753 21.75 5.67 -21.61
C TRP A 753 22.60 6.00 -22.86
N GLY A 754 22.10 6.81 -23.79
CA GLY A 754 22.83 7.23 -24.99
C GLY A 754 21.93 7.91 -26.02
N PRO A 755 22.23 7.84 -27.33
CA PRO A 755 21.35 8.38 -28.36
C PRO A 755 19.95 7.75 -28.32
N ALA A 756 18.91 8.58 -28.32
CA ALA A 756 17.52 8.14 -28.30
C ALA A 756 17.18 7.22 -29.49
N GLY A 757 16.49 6.11 -29.21
CA GLY A 757 16.13 5.07 -30.19
C GLY A 757 17.12 3.91 -30.27
N ASN A 758 18.31 4.01 -29.66
CA ASN A 758 19.27 2.92 -29.54
C ASN A 758 18.80 1.81 -28.58
N TYR A 759 19.59 0.75 -28.47
CA TYR A 759 19.43 -0.32 -27.50
C TYR A 759 20.63 -0.36 -26.55
N TRP A 760 20.34 -0.47 -25.25
CA TRP A 760 21.32 -0.63 -24.19
C TRP A 760 21.69 -2.11 -24.00
N VAL A 761 22.89 -2.46 -24.45
CA VAL A 761 23.41 -3.83 -24.54
C VAL A 761 24.62 -4.06 -23.64
N TYR A 762 24.93 -5.33 -23.36
CA TYR A 762 26.21 -5.71 -22.75
C TYR A 762 27.37 -5.40 -23.70
N ASP A 763 28.50 -4.94 -23.15
CA ASP A 763 29.71 -4.64 -23.92
C ASP A 763 30.47 -5.94 -24.23
N ILE A 764 29.93 -6.72 -25.17
CA ILE A 764 30.46 -8.01 -25.59
C ILE A 764 30.45 -8.11 -27.12
N PRO A 765 31.49 -8.66 -27.77
CA PRO A 765 31.56 -8.75 -29.24
C PRO A 765 30.34 -9.43 -29.88
N PHE A 766 29.69 -10.35 -29.16
CA PHE A 766 28.43 -10.99 -29.57
C PHE A 766 27.33 -9.98 -29.92
N LEU A 767 27.21 -8.87 -29.19
CA LEU A 767 26.18 -7.83 -29.39
C LEU A 767 26.70 -6.56 -30.07
N THR A 768 28.01 -6.27 -30.00
CA THR A 768 28.58 -4.97 -30.41
C THR A 768 29.30 -5.01 -31.76
N VAL A 769 29.90 -6.14 -32.18
CA VAL A 769 30.65 -6.20 -33.46
C VAL A 769 29.72 -5.91 -34.64
N GLY A 770 30.16 -5.00 -35.53
CA GLY A 770 29.40 -4.56 -36.70
C GLY A 770 28.22 -3.63 -36.40
N GLN A 771 28.03 -3.21 -35.15
CA GLN A 771 26.99 -2.25 -34.76
C GLN A 771 27.60 -0.86 -34.50
N THR A 772 26.81 0.19 -34.67
CA THR A 772 27.23 1.56 -34.30
C THR A 772 26.88 1.79 -32.83
N CYS A 773 27.90 1.90 -31.97
CA CYS A 773 27.75 1.93 -30.52
C CYS A 773 28.43 3.14 -29.87
N VAL A 774 27.89 3.60 -28.73
CA VAL A 774 28.49 4.59 -27.83
C VAL A 774 28.57 4.00 -26.43
N ALA A 775 29.72 4.14 -25.76
CA ALA A 775 29.92 3.57 -24.43
C ALA A 775 29.03 4.25 -23.38
N VAL A 776 28.29 3.46 -22.59
CA VAL A 776 27.44 3.98 -21.51
C VAL A 776 28.31 4.26 -20.29
N ALA A 777 28.05 5.39 -19.62
CA ALA A 777 28.79 5.75 -18.41
C ALA A 777 28.53 4.75 -17.27
N PRO A 778 29.55 4.37 -16.46
CA PRO A 778 30.97 4.64 -16.63
C PRO A 778 31.53 3.73 -17.74
N VAL A 779 32.36 4.31 -18.61
CA VAL A 779 32.91 3.63 -19.80
C VAL A 779 33.58 2.31 -19.42
N GLY A 780 33.26 1.24 -20.15
CA GLY A 780 33.76 -0.12 -19.89
C GLY A 780 33.14 -0.83 -18.69
N GLN A 781 32.19 -0.21 -17.96
CA GLN A 781 31.53 -0.81 -16.78
C GLN A 781 30.01 -0.87 -16.87
N ASN A 782 29.38 -0.27 -17.89
CA ASN A 782 27.91 -0.17 -17.96
C ASN A 782 27.28 -0.55 -19.31
N GLY A 783 28.03 -1.24 -20.17
CA GLY A 783 27.54 -1.64 -21.49
C GLY A 783 27.68 -0.57 -22.56
N GLN A 784 26.97 -0.77 -23.67
CA GLN A 784 27.01 0.06 -24.86
C GLN A 784 25.59 0.47 -25.26
N SER A 785 25.41 1.69 -25.76
CA SER A 785 24.18 2.15 -26.44
C SER A 785 24.40 2.02 -27.94
N CYS A 786 23.76 1.00 -28.54
CA CYS A 786 24.00 0.60 -29.92
C CYS A 786 22.75 0.81 -30.80
N ARG A 787 22.95 1.23 -32.05
CA ARG A 787 21.87 1.31 -33.05
C ARG A 787 21.29 -0.08 -33.30
N GLY A 788 19.96 -0.20 -33.26
CA GLY A 788 19.24 -1.45 -33.54
C GLY A 788 18.72 -1.56 -35.00
N PRO A 789 17.79 -2.50 -35.26
CA PRO A 789 17.10 -3.34 -34.29
C PRO A 789 17.93 -4.53 -33.78
N TYR A 790 17.55 -4.99 -32.58
CA TYR A 790 17.95 -6.27 -31.99
C TYR A 790 16.72 -7.18 -31.88
N TYR A 791 16.89 -8.49 -32.04
CA TYR A 791 15.79 -9.47 -31.98
C TYR A 791 15.96 -10.42 -30.79
N GLY A 792 14.86 -10.89 -30.22
CA GLY A 792 14.89 -11.94 -29.21
C GLY A 792 14.77 -13.32 -29.84
N VAL A 793 15.54 -14.29 -29.33
CA VAL A 793 15.40 -15.70 -29.69
C VAL A 793 15.27 -16.54 -28.42
N GLY A 794 14.14 -17.21 -28.22
CA GLY A 794 13.82 -17.92 -26.97
C GLY A 794 12.61 -18.86 -27.08
N GLY A 795 12.01 -19.21 -25.94
CA GLY A 795 10.78 -20.03 -25.86
C GLY A 795 10.87 -21.36 -26.62
N LEU A 796 11.97 -22.10 -26.39
CA LEU A 796 12.36 -23.27 -27.16
C LEU A 796 11.58 -24.54 -26.74
N ARG A 797 11.15 -25.35 -27.71
CA ARG A 797 10.57 -26.69 -27.51
C ARG A 797 11.22 -27.71 -28.46
N ILE A 798 11.64 -28.85 -27.92
CA ILE A 798 12.31 -29.96 -28.61
C ILE A 798 11.38 -31.18 -28.56
N ASP A 799 11.06 -31.75 -29.72
CA ASP A 799 10.26 -32.95 -30.04
C ASP A 799 8.87 -33.06 -29.42
N ASN A 800 8.76 -32.99 -28.10
CA ASN A 800 7.50 -32.84 -27.36
C ASN A 800 7.67 -32.29 -25.93
N GLY A 801 8.83 -31.72 -25.58
CA GLY A 801 9.11 -31.19 -24.24
C GLY A 801 8.23 -30.02 -23.80
N ASP A 802 8.25 -29.72 -22.50
CA ASP A 802 7.49 -28.63 -21.85
C ASP A 802 7.84 -27.27 -22.51
N PRO A 803 6.90 -26.61 -23.24
CA PRO A 803 7.16 -25.34 -23.92
C PRO A 803 7.45 -24.18 -22.96
N TYR A 804 7.06 -24.30 -21.68
CA TYR A 804 7.21 -23.25 -20.68
C TYR A 804 8.43 -23.47 -19.76
N LYS A 805 9.03 -24.66 -19.78
CA LYS A 805 10.18 -25.01 -18.92
C LYS A 805 11.34 -25.68 -19.69
N PRO A 806 11.87 -25.06 -20.76
CA PRO A 806 13.06 -25.54 -21.44
C PRO A 806 14.27 -25.56 -20.49
N ARG A 807 14.90 -26.73 -20.32
CA ARG A 807 16.08 -26.91 -19.43
C ARG A 807 17.38 -27.21 -20.14
N MET A 808 17.36 -27.43 -21.46
CA MET A 808 18.57 -27.73 -22.22
C MET A 808 19.63 -26.63 -22.00
N PRO A 809 20.93 -26.97 -21.92
CA PRO A 809 21.98 -25.99 -22.08
C PRO A 809 21.91 -25.39 -23.50
N LEU A 810 22.32 -24.13 -23.62
CA LEU A 810 22.18 -23.32 -24.82
C LEU A 810 23.52 -22.63 -25.08
N THR A 811 24.33 -23.21 -25.98
CA THR A 811 25.50 -22.53 -26.55
C THR A 811 25.12 -21.94 -27.90
N VAL A 812 25.33 -20.65 -28.08
CA VAL A 812 25.07 -19.95 -29.33
C VAL A 812 26.35 -19.27 -29.79
N THR A 813 26.81 -19.60 -30.99
CA THR A 813 27.99 -18.99 -31.60
C THR A 813 27.52 -17.98 -32.65
N ARG A 814 27.82 -16.69 -32.48
CA ARG A 814 27.60 -15.68 -33.52
C ARG A 814 28.70 -15.82 -34.57
N LEU A 815 28.33 -15.77 -35.84
CA LEU A 815 29.23 -15.92 -36.99
C LEU A 815 29.34 -14.62 -37.79
N ASP A 816 30.44 -14.46 -38.52
CA ASP A 816 30.66 -13.38 -39.48
C ASP A 816 30.16 -13.71 -40.90
N ALA A 817 30.42 -12.83 -41.86
CA ALA A 817 30.04 -13.01 -43.27
C ALA A 817 30.75 -14.19 -43.96
N THR A 818 31.86 -14.68 -43.41
CA THR A 818 32.64 -15.85 -43.86
C THR A 818 32.35 -17.12 -43.04
N ASN A 819 31.33 -17.05 -42.16
CA ASN A 819 30.92 -18.08 -41.21
C ASN A 819 31.97 -18.42 -40.11
N GLN A 820 32.94 -17.53 -39.86
CA GLN A 820 33.87 -17.68 -38.73
C GLN A 820 33.26 -17.20 -37.41
N PRO A 821 33.59 -17.81 -36.25
CA PRO A 821 33.10 -17.38 -34.95
C PRO A 821 33.54 -15.95 -34.56
N ILE A 822 32.57 -15.10 -34.21
CA ILE A 822 32.83 -13.79 -33.59
C ILE A 822 32.91 -13.92 -32.07
N ALA A 823 31.93 -14.59 -31.47
CA ALA A 823 31.79 -14.75 -30.03
C ALA A 823 30.72 -15.80 -29.70
N GLN A 824 30.63 -16.19 -28.43
CA GLN A 824 29.60 -17.07 -27.91
C GLN A 824 28.72 -16.39 -26.86
N TRP A 825 27.53 -16.97 -26.68
CA TRP A 825 26.57 -16.74 -25.61
C TRP A 825 26.19 -18.11 -25.06
N ILE A 826 26.36 -18.34 -23.76
CA ILE A 826 26.21 -19.66 -23.13
C ILE A 826 25.26 -19.55 -21.94
N VAL A 827 24.33 -20.48 -21.83
CA VAL A 827 23.48 -20.70 -20.64
C VAL A 827 23.50 -22.20 -20.33
N THR A 828 23.96 -22.61 -19.15
CA THR A 828 24.18 -24.03 -18.80
C THR A 828 22.89 -24.75 -18.42
N GLU A 829 22.91 -26.09 -18.29
CA GLU A 829 21.69 -26.83 -17.87
C GLU A 829 21.27 -26.45 -16.43
N GLY A 830 22.23 -26.30 -15.53
CA GLY A 830 21.99 -25.77 -14.18
C GLY A 830 21.41 -26.75 -13.16
N ARG A 831 21.56 -28.06 -13.35
CA ARG A 831 21.20 -29.05 -12.32
C ARG A 831 22.19 -29.06 -11.14
N GLY A 832 21.66 -29.36 -9.95
CA GLY A 832 22.42 -30.00 -8.88
C GLY A 832 23.48 -29.18 -8.15
N SER A 833 23.53 -27.85 -8.29
CA SER A 833 24.53 -27.03 -7.60
C SER A 833 23.97 -25.67 -7.14
N GLY A 834 24.57 -25.10 -6.09
CA GLY A 834 24.23 -23.79 -5.53
C GLY A 834 24.71 -22.60 -6.37
N THR A 835 24.80 -22.77 -7.70
CA THR A 835 25.35 -21.79 -8.65
C THR A 835 24.33 -20.73 -9.11
N ASN A 836 23.06 -20.88 -8.73
CA ASN A 836 21.98 -19.97 -9.10
C ASN A 836 22.17 -18.58 -8.47
N THR A 837 22.92 -17.71 -9.14
CA THR A 837 23.50 -16.47 -8.61
C THR A 837 22.48 -15.40 -8.22
N PHE A 838 21.21 -15.57 -8.62
CA PHE A 838 20.11 -14.65 -8.35
C PHE A 838 18.83 -15.36 -7.84
N GLY A 839 18.84 -16.68 -7.63
CA GLY A 839 17.63 -17.45 -7.32
C GLY A 839 16.63 -17.58 -8.48
N ILE A 840 17.00 -17.18 -9.70
CA ILE A 840 16.13 -17.16 -10.90
C ILE A 840 15.78 -18.59 -11.35
N MET A 841 14.63 -18.75 -11.98
CA MET A 841 14.15 -20.04 -12.48
C MET A 841 15.09 -20.64 -13.55
N PRO A 842 15.49 -21.92 -13.43
CA PRO A 842 16.51 -22.55 -14.28
C PRO A 842 16.02 -22.88 -15.70
N TRP A 843 14.93 -22.28 -16.17
CA TRP A 843 14.38 -22.43 -17.52
C TRP A 843 14.31 -21.12 -18.32
N MET A 844 14.86 -20.02 -17.80
CA MET A 844 15.02 -18.78 -18.57
C MET A 844 16.14 -19.00 -19.61
N ARG A 845 15.75 -19.43 -20.81
CA ARG A 845 16.62 -19.79 -21.96
C ARG A 845 16.30 -18.93 -23.17
N HIS A 846 17.16 -17.94 -23.43
CA HIS A 846 17.10 -17.08 -24.60
C HIS A 846 18.48 -16.46 -24.90
N PHE A 847 18.61 -15.87 -26.08
CA PHE A 847 19.70 -14.97 -26.44
C PHE A 847 19.19 -13.81 -27.30
N THR A 848 19.99 -12.75 -27.40
CA THR A 848 19.69 -11.58 -28.23
C THR A 848 20.49 -11.62 -29.53
N ALA A 849 19.81 -11.48 -30.66
CA ALA A 849 20.41 -11.39 -31.98
C ALA A 849 20.50 -9.93 -32.46
N VAL A 850 21.43 -9.67 -33.38
CA VAL A 850 21.58 -8.39 -34.10
C VAL A 850 20.95 -8.49 -35.50
N THR A 851 20.57 -7.35 -36.07
CA THR A 851 20.07 -7.33 -37.46
C THR A 851 21.09 -7.87 -38.48
N GLY A 852 20.62 -8.74 -39.38
CA GLY A 852 21.47 -9.43 -40.38
C GLY A 852 22.44 -10.47 -39.80
N GLY A 853 22.36 -10.76 -38.49
CA GLY A 853 23.28 -11.68 -37.84
C GLY A 853 23.11 -13.15 -38.25
N ARG A 854 24.23 -13.88 -38.27
CA ARG A 854 24.29 -15.34 -38.43
C ARG A 854 24.63 -15.99 -37.10
N TYR A 855 23.92 -17.04 -36.72
CA TYR A 855 24.13 -17.74 -35.44
C TYR A 855 24.06 -19.26 -35.62
N ARG A 856 24.94 -20.00 -34.94
CA ARG A 856 24.81 -21.45 -34.77
C ARG A 856 24.39 -21.75 -33.34
N VAL A 857 23.27 -22.47 -33.19
CA VAL A 857 22.70 -22.87 -31.91
C VAL A 857 23.06 -24.33 -31.64
N GLU A 858 23.45 -24.63 -30.41
CA GLU A 858 23.92 -25.96 -29.99
C GLU A 858 23.34 -26.27 -28.61
N PHE A 859 22.59 -27.38 -28.46
CA PHE A 859 21.96 -27.76 -27.18
C PHE A 859 22.93 -28.48 -26.22
N ARG A 860 24.09 -27.83 -26.00
CA ARG A 860 25.17 -28.29 -25.12
C ARG A 860 25.82 -27.13 -24.38
N ASP A 861 26.51 -27.44 -23.30
CA ASP A 861 27.56 -26.62 -22.69
C ASP A 861 28.85 -27.45 -22.61
N GLY A 862 29.85 -27.01 -21.82
CA GLY A 862 31.11 -27.73 -21.65
C GLY A 862 31.02 -29.04 -20.84
N THR A 863 29.84 -29.38 -20.30
CA THR A 863 29.63 -30.51 -19.39
C THR A 863 28.41 -31.38 -19.74
N THR A 864 27.34 -30.79 -20.29
CA THR A 864 26.10 -31.48 -20.66
C THR A 864 25.78 -31.28 -22.13
N THR A 865 25.30 -32.34 -22.79
CA THR A 865 24.76 -32.29 -24.16
C THR A 865 23.38 -32.93 -24.16
N THR A 866 22.39 -32.23 -24.72
CA THR A 866 21.04 -32.75 -24.94
C THR A 866 20.99 -33.44 -26.32
N PRO A 867 20.24 -34.55 -26.48
CA PRO A 867 19.98 -35.11 -27.81
C PRO A 867 19.39 -34.08 -28.78
N LEU A 868 19.72 -34.23 -30.07
CA LEU A 868 19.15 -33.41 -31.14
C LEU A 868 17.65 -33.73 -31.30
N PRO A 869 16.77 -32.74 -31.60
CA PRO A 869 15.39 -33.02 -31.98
C PRO A 869 15.34 -33.89 -33.23
N LEU A 870 14.45 -34.88 -33.24
CA LEU A 870 14.21 -35.81 -34.35
C LEU A 870 12.82 -35.65 -34.99
N GLN A 871 11.93 -34.87 -34.37
CA GLN A 871 10.54 -34.70 -34.79
C GLN A 871 10.11 -33.23 -34.89
N GLU A 872 10.44 -32.40 -33.90
CA GLU A 872 10.02 -30.99 -33.88
C GLU A 872 11.04 -30.11 -33.16
N LEU A 873 11.29 -28.93 -33.71
CA LEU A 873 11.92 -27.82 -33.01
C LEU A 873 11.06 -26.58 -33.22
N LYS A 874 10.47 -26.07 -32.13
CA LYS A 874 9.86 -24.74 -32.10
C LYS A 874 10.76 -23.78 -31.35
N ILE A 875 10.99 -22.60 -31.92
CA ILE A 875 11.59 -21.45 -31.25
C ILE A 875 10.71 -20.22 -31.44
N THR A 876 11.06 -19.15 -30.73
CA THR A 876 10.28 -17.92 -30.67
C THR A 876 11.18 -16.75 -31.03
N LEU A 877 10.74 -15.94 -31.99
CA LEU A 877 11.42 -14.77 -32.49
C LEU A 877 10.61 -13.54 -32.09
N SER A 878 11.23 -12.58 -31.40
CA SER A 878 10.55 -11.34 -30.97
C SER A 878 11.26 -10.09 -31.50
N ASN A 879 10.48 -9.02 -31.67
CA ASN A 879 10.89 -7.77 -32.33
C ASN A 879 11.22 -7.86 -33.83
N MET A 880 10.75 -8.91 -34.54
CA MET A 880 10.85 -9.05 -35.99
C MET A 880 9.55 -8.59 -36.70
N HIS A 881 9.17 -7.34 -36.48
CA HIS A 881 7.84 -6.81 -36.80
C HIS A 881 7.64 -6.37 -38.25
N THR A 882 8.71 -6.23 -39.04
CA THR A 882 8.74 -5.58 -40.36
C THR A 882 9.31 -6.49 -41.46
N THR A 883 9.07 -6.15 -42.71
CA THR A 883 9.67 -6.83 -43.87
C THR A 883 11.16 -6.54 -44.07
N ASP A 884 11.77 -5.70 -43.24
CA ASP A 884 13.21 -5.37 -43.31
C ASP A 884 14.03 -6.18 -42.30
N ASP A 885 13.39 -6.74 -41.26
CA ASP A 885 14.06 -7.56 -40.26
C ASP A 885 14.58 -8.86 -40.90
N ARG A 886 15.84 -9.23 -40.60
CA ARG A 886 16.52 -10.45 -41.09
C ARG A 886 17.36 -11.14 -40.04
N LEU A 887 17.26 -12.46 -39.97
CA LEU A 887 18.05 -13.30 -39.07
C LEU A 887 18.37 -14.65 -39.72
N ILE A 888 19.61 -15.15 -39.56
CA ILE A 888 20.02 -16.47 -40.02
C ILE A 888 20.42 -17.34 -38.83
N LEU A 889 19.79 -18.49 -38.69
CA LEU A 889 20.03 -19.44 -37.59
C LEU A 889 20.35 -20.84 -38.15
N ALA A 890 21.48 -21.41 -37.76
CA ALA A 890 21.70 -22.85 -37.81
C ALA A 890 21.15 -23.47 -36.52
N LEU A 891 20.13 -24.32 -36.66
CA LEU A 891 19.41 -24.92 -35.55
C LEU A 891 19.69 -26.43 -35.52
N PRO A 892 19.95 -27.02 -34.34
CA PRO A 892 20.30 -28.43 -34.23
C PRO A 892 19.06 -29.29 -34.54
N PHE A 893 19.16 -30.22 -35.48
CA PHE A 893 18.06 -31.10 -35.87
C PHE A 893 18.61 -32.39 -36.51
N GLY A 894 18.26 -33.54 -35.96
CA GLY A 894 18.90 -34.83 -36.26
C GLY A 894 18.14 -35.71 -37.26
N GLY A 895 18.86 -36.68 -37.84
CA GLY A 895 18.37 -37.61 -38.85
C GLY A 895 18.52 -37.08 -40.28
N SER A 896 17.84 -37.73 -41.23
CA SER A 896 17.96 -37.46 -42.67
C SER A 896 16.64 -37.44 -43.45
N GLY A 897 15.52 -37.74 -42.79
CA GLY A 897 14.19 -37.65 -43.41
C GLY A 897 13.81 -36.20 -43.75
N THR A 898 12.84 -36.04 -44.66
CA THR A 898 12.27 -34.74 -45.06
C THR A 898 11.94 -33.89 -43.84
N VAL A 899 12.13 -32.58 -43.98
CA VAL A 899 11.84 -31.57 -42.96
C VAL A 899 11.06 -30.46 -43.64
N GLU A 900 10.07 -29.93 -42.95
CA GLU A 900 9.39 -28.69 -43.31
C GLU A 900 9.66 -27.61 -42.25
N ALA A 901 9.58 -26.34 -42.65
CA ALA A 901 9.72 -25.21 -41.74
C ALA A 901 8.78 -24.06 -42.11
N TYR A 902 8.18 -23.41 -41.11
CA TYR A 902 7.34 -22.23 -41.29
C TYR A 902 7.41 -21.27 -40.10
N LEU A 903 7.15 -20.00 -40.39
CA LEU A 903 6.88 -18.95 -39.41
C LEU A 903 5.37 -18.83 -39.19
N THR A 904 4.95 -18.53 -37.97
CA THR A 904 3.57 -18.12 -37.67
C THR A 904 3.50 -17.16 -36.47
N THR A 905 2.50 -16.29 -36.40
CA THR A 905 2.22 -15.48 -35.19
C THR A 905 1.14 -16.08 -34.29
N ARG A 906 0.59 -17.25 -34.65
CA ARG A 906 -0.40 -17.96 -33.84
C ARG A 906 0.26 -18.69 -32.67
N GLU A 907 -0.20 -18.43 -31.45
CA GLU A 907 0.32 -19.01 -30.21
C GLU A 907 0.30 -20.55 -30.24
N ASN A 908 -0.84 -21.15 -30.57
CA ASN A 908 -0.93 -22.53 -31.02
C ASN A 908 -0.36 -22.67 -32.44
N TYR A 909 0.96 -22.58 -32.57
CA TYR A 909 1.67 -22.62 -33.85
C TYR A 909 1.39 -23.88 -34.68
N GLN A 910 1.00 -24.98 -34.03
CA GLN A 910 0.65 -26.26 -34.65
C GLN A 910 -0.69 -26.21 -35.41
N ASP A 911 -1.60 -25.29 -35.04
CA ASP A 911 -2.92 -25.15 -35.65
C ASP A 911 -2.94 -24.22 -36.90
N SER A 912 -1.83 -23.53 -37.19
CA SER A 912 -1.73 -22.52 -38.25
C SER A 912 -1.69 -23.19 -39.63
N ALA A 913 -2.74 -23.03 -40.43
CA ALA A 913 -2.94 -23.78 -41.66
C ALA A 913 -2.09 -23.26 -42.83
N PRO A 914 -1.61 -24.13 -43.75
CA PRO A 914 -0.91 -23.70 -44.97
C PRO A 914 -1.69 -22.64 -45.75
N GLY A 915 -1.01 -21.57 -46.16
CA GLY A 915 -1.63 -20.44 -46.87
C GLY A 915 -2.50 -19.49 -46.03
N ALA A 916 -2.62 -19.70 -44.72
CA ALA A 916 -3.27 -18.75 -43.83
C ALA A 916 -2.42 -17.47 -43.65
N ALA A 917 -3.06 -16.31 -43.47
CA ALA A 917 -2.38 -15.01 -43.54
C ALA A 917 -1.34 -14.79 -42.42
N GLU A 918 -1.49 -15.47 -41.29
CA GLU A 918 -0.54 -15.44 -40.18
C GLU A 918 0.64 -16.41 -40.34
N ARG A 919 0.65 -17.25 -41.39
CA ARG A 919 1.69 -18.24 -41.68
C ARG A 919 2.59 -17.77 -42.81
N ARG A 920 3.87 -18.14 -42.75
CA ARG A 920 4.80 -18.06 -43.88
C ARG A 920 5.68 -19.31 -43.94
N ASP A 921 5.37 -20.19 -44.86
CA ASP A 921 6.17 -21.37 -45.17
C ASP A 921 7.55 -20.99 -45.73
N LEU A 922 8.60 -21.70 -45.31
CA LEU A 922 9.97 -21.44 -45.76
C LEU A 922 10.31 -22.29 -46.99
N THR A 923 10.99 -21.69 -47.96
CA THR A 923 11.40 -22.36 -49.20
C THR A 923 12.58 -23.32 -48.96
N PRO A 924 12.49 -24.62 -49.28
CA PRO A 924 13.62 -25.54 -49.17
C PRO A 924 14.70 -25.21 -50.21
N VAL A 925 15.96 -25.12 -49.78
CA VAL A 925 17.12 -24.89 -50.65
C VAL A 925 18.25 -25.88 -50.35
N THR A 926 19.12 -26.10 -51.33
CA THR A 926 20.10 -27.20 -51.33
C THR A 926 21.49 -26.86 -50.78
N SER A 927 21.76 -25.60 -50.44
CA SER A 927 23.06 -25.15 -49.92
C SER A 927 22.97 -23.86 -49.11
N PHE A 928 23.97 -23.61 -48.26
CA PHE A 928 24.11 -22.35 -47.53
C PHE A 928 24.19 -21.11 -48.45
N ALA A 929 24.80 -21.24 -49.65
CA ALA A 929 24.87 -20.13 -50.60
C ALA A 929 23.47 -19.75 -51.13
N ALA A 930 22.64 -20.75 -51.45
CA ALA A 930 21.25 -20.54 -51.84
C ALA A 930 20.40 -19.97 -50.68
N LEU A 931 20.65 -20.41 -49.44
CA LEU A 931 19.98 -19.90 -48.24
C LEU A 931 20.22 -18.40 -48.03
N VAL A 932 21.47 -17.95 -48.12
CA VAL A 932 21.83 -16.53 -47.99
C VAL A 932 21.25 -15.68 -49.13
N ALA A 933 21.05 -16.26 -50.31
CA ALA A 933 20.46 -15.59 -51.47
C ALA A 933 18.91 -15.59 -51.48
N THR A 934 18.25 -16.35 -50.60
CA THR A 934 16.80 -16.56 -50.63
C THR A 934 16.17 -16.21 -49.29
N ASP A 935 15.40 -15.11 -49.24
CA ASP A 935 14.60 -14.75 -48.08
C ASP A 935 13.51 -15.78 -47.78
N ASN A 936 13.24 -16.04 -46.49
CA ASN A 936 12.30 -17.07 -46.04
C ASN A 936 12.63 -18.45 -46.60
N SER A 937 13.85 -18.92 -46.38
CA SER A 937 14.33 -20.23 -46.85
C SER A 937 14.90 -21.10 -45.73
N PHE A 938 15.02 -22.41 -45.99
CA PHE A 938 15.72 -23.34 -45.09
C PHE A 938 16.56 -24.37 -45.86
N TRP A 939 17.67 -24.79 -45.26
CA TRP A 939 18.58 -25.81 -45.76
C TRP A 939 18.83 -26.86 -44.68
N HIS A 940 18.47 -28.12 -44.96
CA HIS A 940 18.73 -29.24 -44.09
C HIS A 940 20.14 -29.78 -44.35
N ASP A 941 21.10 -29.32 -43.55
CA ASP A 941 22.47 -29.82 -43.52
C ASP A 941 22.53 -31.12 -42.72
N THR A 942 22.23 -32.23 -43.41
CA THR A 942 22.29 -33.57 -42.83
C THR A 942 23.71 -34.01 -42.46
N ALA A 943 24.76 -33.38 -43.00
CA ALA A 943 26.14 -33.68 -42.62
C ALA A 943 26.51 -33.05 -41.26
N SER A 944 26.08 -31.79 -41.02
CA SER A 944 26.26 -31.12 -39.73
C SER A 944 25.15 -31.43 -38.71
N GLN A 945 24.12 -32.18 -39.10
CA GLN A 945 22.89 -32.44 -38.33
C GLN A 945 22.22 -31.13 -37.85
N GLN A 946 22.04 -30.21 -38.80
CA GLN A 946 21.48 -28.87 -38.58
C GLN A 946 20.47 -28.51 -39.67
N VAL A 947 19.43 -27.76 -39.30
CA VAL A 947 18.59 -27.03 -40.25
C VAL A 947 18.95 -25.56 -40.13
N TRP A 948 19.54 -25.02 -41.20
CA TRP A 948 19.75 -23.60 -41.36
C TRP A 948 18.47 -22.94 -41.86
N VAL A 949 18.12 -21.78 -41.32
CA VAL A 949 17.01 -20.94 -41.77
C VAL A 949 17.49 -19.51 -42.04
N ASN A 950 16.93 -18.87 -43.07
CA ASN A 950 17.02 -17.43 -43.31
C ASN A 950 15.61 -16.85 -43.22
N VAL A 951 15.32 -16.13 -42.13
CA VAL A 951 13.98 -15.67 -41.79
C VAL A 951 13.85 -14.16 -41.89
N GLN A 952 12.79 -13.70 -42.55
CA GLN A 952 12.37 -12.31 -42.64
C GLN A 952 11.23 -12.05 -41.65
N GLY A 953 11.19 -10.87 -41.05
CA GLY A 953 10.09 -10.46 -40.17
C GLY A 953 8.77 -10.16 -40.91
N GLY A 954 7.91 -9.38 -40.26
CA GLY A 954 6.70 -8.84 -40.89
C GLY A 954 5.66 -9.89 -41.25
N VAL A 955 5.62 -11.00 -40.50
CA VAL A 955 4.52 -11.97 -40.58
C VAL A 955 3.26 -11.30 -39.97
N PRO A 956 2.11 -11.31 -40.66
CA PRO A 956 0.87 -10.73 -40.13
C PRO A 956 0.45 -11.36 -38.80
N SER A 957 -0.22 -10.57 -37.96
CA SER A 957 -0.67 -11.00 -36.63
C SER A 957 -1.98 -11.78 -36.73
N TRP A 958 -2.02 -13.00 -36.18
CA TRP A 958 -3.20 -13.89 -36.15
C TRP A 958 -4.48 -13.23 -35.66
N ASN A 959 -4.36 -12.38 -34.64
CA ASN A 959 -5.46 -11.63 -34.02
C ASN A 959 -5.64 -10.20 -34.57
N GLY A 960 -5.02 -9.86 -35.70
CA GLY A 960 -4.98 -8.51 -36.24
C GLY A 960 -3.95 -7.60 -35.56
N ALA A 961 -3.83 -6.36 -36.03
CA ALA A 961 -2.93 -5.39 -35.43
C ALA A 961 -3.41 -4.98 -34.03
N PRO A 962 -2.52 -4.89 -33.01
CA PRO A 962 -2.87 -4.34 -31.70
C PRO A 962 -3.42 -2.92 -31.82
N LEU A 963 -4.52 -2.63 -31.10
CA LEU A 963 -5.15 -1.31 -31.10
C LEU A 963 -4.31 -0.25 -30.37
N ASP A 964 -3.60 -0.67 -29.31
CA ASP A 964 -2.69 0.17 -28.54
C ASP A 964 -1.23 -0.21 -28.86
N PRO A 965 -0.42 0.69 -29.44
CA PRO A 965 0.99 0.43 -29.78
C PRO A 965 1.92 0.37 -28.55
N LEU A 966 1.47 0.78 -27.37
CA LEU A 966 2.20 0.69 -26.10
C LEU A 966 1.85 -0.57 -25.29
N SER A 967 0.77 -1.28 -25.66
CA SER A 967 0.37 -2.53 -25.00
C SER A 967 1.46 -3.60 -25.06
N ASP A 968 1.54 -4.46 -24.04
CA ASP A 968 2.45 -5.61 -24.05
C ASP A 968 2.28 -6.48 -25.33
N THR A 969 1.06 -6.60 -25.86
CA THR A 969 0.78 -7.30 -27.14
C THR A 969 1.44 -6.63 -28.35
N ALA A 970 1.64 -5.31 -28.35
CA ALA A 970 2.34 -4.58 -29.40
C ALA A 970 3.87 -4.54 -29.18
N LEU A 971 4.29 -4.35 -27.93
CA LEU A 971 5.72 -4.26 -27.59
C LEU A 971 6.43 -5.60 -27.74
N TYR A 972 5.76 -6.70 -27.39
CA TYR A 972 6.33 -8.05 -27.30
C TYR A 972 5.68 -9.07 -28.23
N ARG A 973 5.04 -8.64 -29.34
CA ARG A 973 4.50 -9.58 -30.34
C ARG A 973 5.58 -10.56 -30.81
N GLU A 974 5.25 -11.84 -30.80
CA GLU A 974 6.16 -12.93 -31.14
C GLU A 974 5.87 -13.51 -32.53
N THR A 975 6.83 -14.26 -33.07
CA THR A 975 6.68 -15.09 -34.26
C THR A 975 7.38 -16.41 -33.99
N MET A 976 6.60 -17.50 -34.02
CA MET A 976 7.07 -18.85 -33.79
C MET A 976 7.67 -19.39 -35.09
N LEU A 977 8.91 -19.84 -35.05
CA LEU A 977 9.48 -20.69 -36.08
C LEU A 977 9.27 -22.15 -35.66
N ARG A 978 8.61 -22.93 -36.50
CA ARG A 978 8.53 -24.39 -36.39
C ARG A 978 9.40 -25.03 -37.47
N ILE A 979 10.18 -26.03 -37.09
CA ILE A 979 10.88 -26.97 -37.95
C ILE A 979 10.39 -28.36 -37.55
N TYR A 980 9.90 -29.18 -38.50
CA TYR A 980 9.23 -30.44 -38.13
C TYR A 980 9.29 -31.55 -39.20
N ARG A 981 9.09 -32.76 -38.68
CA ARG A 981 8.61 -34.00 -39.30
C ARG A 981 7.13 -33.96 -39.77
N PRO A 982 6.73 -33.80 -41.04
CA PRO A 982 5.31 -33.98 -41.41
C PRO A 982 4.87 -35.45 -41.31
#